data_AF-A0A1Y2IQ95-F1
#
_entry.id   AF-A0A1Y2IQ95-F1
#
_cell.length_a   1.000
_cell.length_b   1.000
_cell.length_c   1.000
_cell.angle_alpha   90.00
_cell.angle_beta   90.00
_cell.angle_gamma   90.00
#
_symmetry.space_group_name_H-M   'P 1'
#
loop_
_entity.id
_entity.type
_entity.pdbx_description
1 polymer ?
#
loop_
_entity_poly.entity_id
_entity_poly.type
_entity_poly.pdbx_seq_one_letter_code
_entity_poly.pdbx_strand_id
1 'polypeptide(L)'
;MDYGRRSTMQPHGDPYGNARSNLPVPSTVKKSTHGHGRMSLAGPAMRAPYPIPPGTNPRQSLMRSQNVNPLLQSASKPQNYGRTPMRSNNRRGSMWQGGSQSSAPPSSQTFAKDARPLRDRSFQAKMRQDVATFLISTGYEVAPQMLQNITGKDFRAVFQHLILYLDPLWPFKPDQRFEEQFMQALRAMKYPYVGQIDIKWLPTPAAMHSWPALLGALHWLVELGRAREHYMDSRHPTLQDPTLIPDEFDDIHHHLALAFDHNSRAYEVFLQGQDVFPEEEKMLEERYAKKDARVFADLEQLRERLKEIQAEWEQLKKSAPPFEELKKDNGSLRRDAFKFEEILRRIEERKQKWTRLVQEEKTELEYNLANLEKMHAEEQRLSDIVKVQNLSPEEVLRMNTEHESLTRELESLKHKIAETSQVVVRLEVSLTRKVTDAEEALDQYTTLLSSLGLFPPLPSPLEDVDLTIDLHSAASNPQGLLTGADIRRVVKPTLSRITEMKRTAHAEVESERIRVDDELDQLNLECETIEEEVLEVLNKTNALNDQADELREAVQQEALVSNAEASRLERDLAAARTAAMANGVGVKSRLQALQIAYREQVDKVNRLKEDTVRAVIKNSSDIVAFKDEVSKQLQYLRDFAEAN
;
A
#
# COMPACT_ATOMS: atom_id res chain seq x y z
N MET A 1 3.07 79.83 -13.18
CA MET A 1 4.01 79.77 -12.05
C MET A 1 4.77 78.46 -12.18
N ASP A 2 5.75 78.34 -13.07
CA ASP A 2 7.02 79.10 -13.24
C ASP A 2 8.08 78.66 -12.21
N TYR A 3 9.33 78.34 -12.58
CA TYR A 3 10.04 78.33 -13.88
C TYR A 3 10.55 76.88 -14.17
N GLY A 4 10.94 76.43 -15.36
CA GLY A 4 11.77 77.04 -16.42
C GLY A 4 13.27 76.78 -16.14
N ARG A 5 14.13 76.31 -17.07
CA ARG A 5 14.03 76.10 -18.54
C ARG A 5 15.03 75.01 -19.03
N ARG A 6 14.84 74.61 -20.30
CA ARG A 6 15.79 74.27 -21.40
C ARG A 6 17.31 74.50 -21.13
N SER A 7 18.29 73.89 -21.83
CA SER A 7 18.26 73.43 -23.24
C SER A 7 19.46 72.54 -23.67
N THR A 8 19.22 71.66 -24.66
CA THR A 8 20.06 71.28 -25.84
C THR A 8 21.55 70.86 -25.78
N MET A 9 21.85 69.91 -26.68
CA MET A 9 22.99 69.77 -27.60
C MET A 9 24.07 68.68 -27.40
N GLN A 10 24.04 67.76 -28.37
CA GLN A 10 25.11 66.94 -28.95
C GLN A 10 26.28 67.82 -29.49
N PRO A 11 27.49 67.27 -29.76
CA PRO A 11 27.73 66.55 -31.03
C PRO A 11 28.81 65.43 -31.02
N HIS A 12 29.10 64.95 -32.24
CA HIS A 12 30.25 64.17 -32.75
C HIS A 12 31.63 64.52 -32.12
N GLY A 13 32.68 63.68 -32.21
CA GLY A 13 32.87 62.39 -32.89
C GLY A 13 34.33 62.21 -33.37
N ASP A 14 34.55 61.46 -34.46
CA ASP A 14 35.76 61.47 -35.31
C ASP A 14 37.02 60.66 -34.81
N PRO A 15 38.14 60.50 -35.57
CA PRO A 15 38.36 59.23 -36.30
C PRO A 15 39.84 58.70 -36.41
N TYR A 16 40.04 57.71 -37.31
CA TYR A 16 41.30 57.06 -37.74
C TYR A 16 42.02 56.17 -36.70
N GLY A 17 42.78 55.12 -37.06
CA GLY A 17 43.12 54.54 -38.38
C GLY A 17 43.27 52.99 -38.32
N ASN A 18 43.26 52.27 -39.45
CA ASN A 18 44.45 51.80 -40.21
C ASN A 18 45.44 50.88 -39.46
N ALA A 19 45.97 49.78 -40.01
CA ALA A 19 45.66 48.99 -41.22
C ALA A 19 46.52 47.68 -41.27
N ARG A 20 46.14 46.69 -42.12
CA ARG A 20 47.00 45.59 -42.70
C ARG A 20 47.53 44.51 -41.71
N SER A 21 47.93 43.29 -42.12
CA SER A 21 47.69 42.49 -43.34
C SER A 21 48.08 40.99 -43.20
N ASN A 22 47.25 40.09 -43.75
CA ASN A 22 47.48 38.76 -44.35
C ASN A 22 48.73 37.88 -44.04
N LEU A 23 48.46 36.67 -43.50
CA LEU A 23 48.93 35.32 -43.93
C LEU A 23 50.44 34.93 -43.75
N PRO A 24 50.82 33.61 -43.72
CA PRO A 24 50.07 32.40 -44.13
C PRO A 24 49.97 31.18 -43.17
N VAL A 25 49.11 30.25 -43.62
CA VAL A 25 48.74 28.82 -43.29
C VAL A 25 49.88 27.82 -42.94
N PRO A 26 49.64 26.53 -42.52
CA PRO A 26 48.41 25.69 -42.66
C PRO A 26 47.95 24.72 -41.53
N SER A 27 46.66 24.30 -41.65
CA SER A 27 46.02 22.98 -41.32
C SER A 27 46.17 22.33 -39.92
N THR A 28 45.28 21.46 -39.43
CA THR A 28 43.97 20.89 -39.85
C THR A 28 42.87 21.34 -38.81
N VAL A 29 41.64 20.84 -38.63
CA VAL A 29 40.76 19.77 -39.19
C VAL A 29 39.41 20.44 -39.61
N LYS A 30 38.25 19.76 -39.56
CA LYS A 30 36.90 20.32 -39.83
C LYS A 30 35.80 19.60 -39.03
N LYS A 31 34.76 20.37 -38.61
CA LYS A 31 33.29 20.09 -38.61
C LYS A 31 32.73 18.79 -37.95
N SER A 32 31.42 18.64 -37.68
CA SER A 32 30.33 19.58 -37.29
C SER A 32 29.08 18.78 -36.84
N THR A 33 28.08 19.46 -36.28
CA THR A 33 26.85 18.87 -35.69
C THR A 33 25.72 18.53 -36.68
N HIS A 34 24.77 17.70 -36.21
CA HIS A 34 23.40 17.37 -36.68
C HIS A 34 23.20 16.14 -37.60
N GLY A 35 22.18 15.32 -37.27
CA GLY A 35 21.61 14.27 -38.14
C GLY A 35 21.04 13.05 -37.39
N HIS A 36 19.72 12.83 -37.46
CA HIS A 36 18.99 11.68 -36.85
C HIS A 36 19.32 10.31 -37.49
N GLY A 37 19.07 9.18 -36.80
CA GLY A 37 18.84 7.89 -37.49
C GLY A 37 19.11 6.56 -36.76
N ARG A 38 18.33 6.19 -35.73
CA ARG A 38 18.17 4.83 -35.17
C ARG A 38 16.78 4.75 -34.49
N MET A 39 15.88 3.76 -34.62
CA MET A 39 15.90 2.36 -35.12
C MET A 39 16.89 1.44 -34.39
N SER A 40 16.52 0.31 -33.77
CA SER A 40 15.22 -0.34 -33.48
C SER A 40 15.46 -1.32 -32.30
N LEU A 41 14.50 -1.95 -31.60
CA LEU A 41 13.02 -2.06 -31.64
C LEU A 41 12.54 -2.00 -30.14
N ALA A 42 11.40 -2.43 -29.58
CA ALA A 42 10.15 -3.10 -30.00
C ALA A 42 8.96 -2.82 -29.03
N GLY A 43 7.80 -3.36 -29.42
CA GLY A 43 6.61 -3.70 -28.62
C GLY A 43 5.94 -4.91 -29.31
N PRO A 44 4.62 -5.18 -29.19
CA PRO A 44 3.55 -4.49 -28.45
C PRO A 44 3.20 -5.31 -27.17
N ALA A 45 1.98 -5.58 -26.66
CA ALA A 45 0.58 -5.29 -27.04
C ALA A 45 -0.36 -5.37 -25.80
N MET A 46 -1.66 -5.12 -25.99
CA MET A 46 -2.73 -5.34 -25.00
C MET A 46 -3.87 -6.19 -25.58
N ARG A 47 -4.47 -7.08 -24.76
CA ARG A 47 -5.93 -7.35 -24.77
C ARG A 47 -6.41 -8.05 -23.50
N ALA A 48 -7.60 -7.65 -23.06
CA ALA A 48 -8.42 -8.28 -22.01
C ALA A 48 -9.54 -9.13 -22.71
N PRO A 49 -10.52 -9.79 -22.04
CA PRO A 49 -10.87 -9.66 -20.61
C PRO A 49 -11.39 -10.90 -19.81
N TYR A 50 -11.21 -10.84 -18.48
CA TYR A 50 -12.17 -11.30 -17.42
C TYR A 50 -12.55 -12.82 -17.26
N PRO A 51 -13.06 -13.29 -16.09
CA PRO A 51 -12.96 -12.76 -14.71
C PRO A 51 -12.89 -13.78 -13.50
N ILE A 52 -12.17 -13.39 -12.42
CA ILE A 52 -12.30 -13.76 -10.96
C ILE A 52 -11.98 -15.21 -10.43
N PRO A 53 -11.94 -15.53 -9.09
CA PRO A 53 -10.69 -16.01 -8.43
C PRO A 53 -10.97 -17.18 -7.41
N PRO A 54 -10.39 -17.27 -6.17
CA PRO A 54 -9.10 -16.82 -5.61
C PRO A 54 -8.29 -17.94 -4.94
N GLY A 55 -7.06 -17.62 -4.50
CA GLY A 55 -6.31 -18.41 -3.52
C GLY A 55 -5.68 -17.53 -2.43
N THR A 56 -5.82 -17.91 -1.17
CA THR A 56 -5.20 -17.23 -0.01
C THR A 56 -4.83 -18.22 1.10
N ASN A 57 -3.53 -18.41 1.36
CA ASN A 57 -2.93 -18.32 2.70
C ASN A 57 -1.43 -18.69 2.70
N PRO A 58 -0.60 -18.06 3.56
CA PRO A 58 0.82 -18.40 3.70
C PRO A 58 1.12 -19.41 4.84
N ARG A 59 2.25 -20.12 4.69
CA ARG A 59 3.17 -20.66 5.72
C ARG A 59 2.58 -21.14 7.07
N GLN A 60 2.48 -22.45 7.28
CA GLN A 60 3.57 -23.37 7.74
C GLN A 60 3.79 -23.43 9.27
N SER A 61 3.38 -24.54 9.87
CA SER A 61 4.03 -25.18 11.02
C SER A 61 3.84 -26.71 10.90
N LEU A 62 4.71 -27.51 11.54
CA LEU A 62 4.96 -28.91 11.16
C LEU A 62 4.51 -29.96 12.21
N MET A 63 4.18 -31.15 11.69
CA MET A 63 4.11 -32.48 12.33
C MET A 63 2.89 -32.87 13.21
N ARG A 64 2.59 -34.18 13.20
CA ARG A 64 1.41 -34.84 13.81
C ARG A 64 1.65 -36.35 14.01
N SER A 65 1.71 -36.82 15.26
CA SER A 65 1.53 -38.22 15.72
C SER A 65 1.74 -38.27 17.26
N GLN A 66 1.32 -39.26 18.05
CA GLN A 66 0.27 -40.29 17.93
C GLN A 66 -0.20 -40.72 19.34
N ASN A 67 -1.46 -41.14 19.47
CA ASN A 67 -1.99 -42.21 20.36
C ASN A 67 -1.83 -42.21 21.91
N VAL A 68 -2.77 -42.97 22.51
CA VAL A 68 -2.80 -43.66 23.83
C VAL A 68 -2.70 -42.89 25.18
N ASN A 69 -3.86 -42.87 25.85
CA ASN A 69 -4.11 -42.93 27.31
C ASN A 69 -3.64 -44.32 27.87
N PRO A 70 -3.65 -44.66 29.19
CA PRO A 70 -4.27 -43.97 30.35
C PRO A 70 -3.51 -44.09 31.73
N LEU A 71 -4.26 -43.83 32.83
CA LEU A 71 -4.11 -44.27 34.24
C LEU A 71 -3.46 -43.34 35.32
N LEU A 72 -4.30 -43.06 36.34
CA LEU A 72 -4.07 -43.04 37.80
C LEU A 72 -3.68 -41.78 38.62
N GLN A 73 -4.25 -41.80 39.85
CA GLN A 73 -3.82 -41.23 41.15
C GLN A 73 -3.96 -39.72 41.48
N SER A 74 -5.21 -39.33 41.81
CA SER A 74 -5.70 -38.94 43.15
C SER A 74 -4.83 -38.20 44.20
N ALA A 75 -5.54 -37.34 44.97
CA ALA A 75 -5.18 -36.70 46.26
C ALA A 75 -4.34 -35.40 46.16
N SER A 76 -4.45 -34.43 47.08
CA SER A 76 -5.12 -34.38 48.40
C SER A 76 -5.80 -33.01 48.71
N LYS A 77 -6.51 -32.90 49.86
CA LYS A 77 -7.08 -31.66 50.43
C LYS A 77 -6.30 -31.21 51.68
N PRO A 78 -6.41 -29.93 52.09
CA PRO A 78 -7.34 -29.55 53.19
C PRO A 78 -8.48 -28.58 52.71
N GLN A 79 -9.68 -28.42 53.30
CA GLN A 79 -10.22 -28.59 54.67
C GLN A 79 -9.83 -27.42 55.60
N ASN A 80 -10.70 -26.66 56.29
CA ASN A 80 -12.18 -26.53 56.41
C ASN A 80 -12.48 -25.05 56.85
N TYR A 81 -13.60 -24.39 56.61
CA TYR A 81 -14.91 -24.51 57.31
C TYR A 81 -15.93 -23.49 56.75
N GLY A 82 -17.24 -23.73 56.93
CA GLY A 82 -18.32 -22.76 56.67
C GLY A 82 -19.59 -23.42 56.11
N ARG A 83 -20.75 -23.27 56.76
CA ARG A 83 -22.01 -23.96 56.39
C ARG A 83 -23.13 -23.00 55.98
N THR A 84 -23.72 -23.32 54.82
CA THR A 84 -25.14 -23.30 54.38
C THR A 84 -26.25 -22.88 55.38
N PRO A 85 -27.44 -22.37 54.95
CA PRO A 85 -28.20 -22.90 53.78
C PRO A 85 -29.17 -22.00 52.93
N MET A 86 -29.43 -22.49 51.71
CA MET A 86 -30.71 -22.53 50.95
C MET A 86 -31.73 -21.34 50.96
N ARG A 87 -31.91 -20.74 49.77
CA ARG A 87 -33.16 -20.63 48.95
C ARG A 87 -32.78 -19.89 47.64
N SER A 88 -33.18 -20.27 46.42
CA SER A 88 -34.42 -20.78 45.80
C SER A 88 -35.21 -19.69 45.04
N ASN A 89 -35.17 -19.82 43.70
CA ASN A 89 -36.17 -19.43 42.70
C ASN A 89 -36.22 -18.02 42.07
N ASN A 90 -36.08 -18.00 40.73
CA ASN A 90 -36.74 -17.17 39.70
C ASN A 90 -36.89 -15.64 39.86
N ARG A 91 -36.07 -14.90 39.10
CA ARG A 91 -36.41 -13.78 38.15
C ARG A 91 -35.10 -13.17 37.60
N ARG A 92 -34.99 -12.61 36.39
CA ARG A 92 -35.96 -12.41 35.29
C ARG A 92 -35.17 -12.33 33.97
N GLY A 93 -35.59 -13.03 32.92
CA GLY A 93 -35.09 -12.79 31.55
C GLY A 93 -35.96 -11.75 30.84
N SER A 94 -35.34 -10.82 30.10
CA SER A 94 -36.04 -9.86 29.25
C SER A 94 -36.14 -10.41 27.82
N MET A 95 -37.36 -10.69 27.36
CA MET A 95 -37.62 -11.05 25.97
C MET A 95 -38.29 -9.89 25.25
N TRP A 96 -37.59 -9.33 24.26
CA TRP A 96 -38.22 -8.75 23.08
C TRP A 96 -38.02 -9.76 21.96
N GLN A 97 -39.12 -10.22 21.34
CA GLN A 97 -39.08 -11.11 20.20
C GLN A 97 -40.26 -10.76 19.29
N GLY A 98 -39.96 -10.34 18.06
CA GLY A 98 -40.96 -10.16 17.01
C GLY A 98 -41.04 -11.39 16.11
N GLY A 99 -42.13 -11.46 15.34
CA GLY A 99 -42.20 -12.32 14.15
C GLY A 99 -43.10 -13.56 14.26
N SER A 100 -44.13 -13.54 13.42
CA SER A 100 -44.82 -14.70 12.81
C SER A 100 -45.82 -15.53 13.62
N GLN A 101 -46.99 -15.68 12.99
CA GLN A 101 -47.87 -16.87 12.96
C GLN A 101 -48.10 -17.67 14.25
N SER A 102 -49.26 -17.44 14.87
CA SER A 102 -50.07 -18.50 15.48
C SER A 102 -51.55 -18.14 15.38
N SER A 103 -52.40 -19.14 15.14
CA SER A 103 -53.85 -19.02 15.08
C SER A 103 -54.44 -18.37 16.33
N ALA A 104 -55.38 -17.43 16.15
CA ALA A 104 -56.18 -16.91 17.25
C ALA A 104 -57.03 -18.04 17.89
N PRO A 105 -56.91 -18.31 19.20
CA PRO A 105 -57.85 -19.19 19.89
C PRO A 105 -59.20 -18.48 20.07
N PRO A 106 -60.34 -19.20 20.05
CA PRO A 106 -61.65 -18.61 20.23
C PRO A 106 -61.82 -18.02 21.64
N SER A 107 -62.75 -17.07 21.77
CA SER A 107 -63.01 -16.27 22.97
C SER A 107 -63.62 -17.07 24.14
N SER A 108 -62.80 -17.87 24.83
CA SER A 108 -63.10 -18.36 26.17
C SER A 108 -62.66 -17.34 27.22
N GLN A 109 -63.63 -16.64 27.82
CA GLN A 109 -63.35 -15.76 28.97
C GLN A 109 -63.00 -16.62 30.20
N THR A 110 -61.72 -16.97 30.32
CA THR A 110 -61.15 -17.41 31.60
C THR A 110 -61.17 -16.22 32.56
N PHE A 111 -62.26 -16.11 33.34
CA PHE A 111 -62.49 -15.01 34.27
C PHE A 111 -61.26 -14.81 35.17
N ALA A 112 -60.49 -13.76 34.90
CA ALA A 112 -59.26 -13.46 35.61
C ALA A 112 -59.60 -13.28 37.10
N LYS A 113 -59.08 -14.16 37.95
CA LYS A 113 -59.29 -14.09 39.40
C LYS A 113 -58.79 -12.74 39.90
N ASP A 114 -59.56 -12.04 40.74
CA ASP A 114 -59.09 -10.77 41.29
C ASP A 114 -57.83 -11.00 42.13
N ALA A 115 -56.76 -10.28 41.76
CA ALA A 115 -55.45 -10.37 42.40
C ALA A 115 -55.32 -9.45 43.62
N ARG A 116 -56.28 -8.53 43.83
CA ARG A 116 -56.29 -7.59 44.95
C ARG A 116 -56.69 -8.30 46.24
N PRO A 117 -56.08 -7.98 47.39
CA PRO A 117 -56.43 -8.59 48.68
C PRO A 117 -57.73 -7.99 49.25
N LEU A 118 -58.84 -8.08 48.51
CA LEU A 118 -60.12 -7.42 48.83
C LEU A 118 -60.67 -7.78 50.22
N ARG A 119 -60.34 -8.96 50.75
CA ARG A 119 -60.75 -9.40 52.10
C ARG A 119 -59.86 -8.90 53.24
N ASP A 120 -58.72 -8.29 52.96
CA ASP A 120 -57.88 -7.71 54.01
C ASP A 120 -58.45 -6.41 54.58
N ARG A 121 -58.42 -6.28 55.91
CA ARG A 121 -59.00 -5.13 56.61
C ARG A 121 -58.20 -3.84 56.43
N SER A 122 -56.86 -3.92 56.31
CA SER A 122 -56.03 -2.74 56.08
C SER A 122 -56.19 -2.23 54.64
N PHE A 123 -56.27 -3.14 53.67
CA PHE A 123 -56.55 -2.81 52.28
C PHE A 123 -57.95 -2.21 52.10
N GLN A 124 -58.98 -2.76 52.76
CA GLN A 124 -60.32 -2.14 52.80
C GLN A 124 -60.36 -0.78 53.51
N ALA A 125 -59.52 -0.54 54.53
CA ALA A 125 -59.40 0.78 55.14
C ALA A 125 -58.81 1.78 54.15
N LYS A 126 -57.71 1.43 53.47
CA LYS A 126 -57.10 2.26 52.43
C LYS A 126 -58.08 2.54 51.28
N MET A 127 -58.71 1.52 50.69
CA MET A 127 -59.66 1.71 49.58
C MET A 127 -60.81 2.67 49.93
N ARG A 128 -61.32 2.62 51.17
CA ARG A 128 -62.36 3.58 51.63
C ARG A 128 -61.83 4.99 51.77
N GLN A 129 -60.58 5.17 52.24
CA GLN A 129 -59.94 6.47 52.29
C GLN A 129 -59.68 7.03 50.89
N ASP A 130 -59.14 6.22 49.97
CA ASP A 130 -58.90 6.62 48.58
C ASP A 130 -60.19 7.07 47.87
N VAL A 131 -61.27 6.29 48.01
CA VAL A 131 -62.59 6.64 47.46
C VAL A 131 -63.17 7.90 48.11
N ALA A 132 -63.10 8.05 49.43
CA ALA A 132 -63.58 9.26 50.11
C ALA A 132 -62.83 10.52 49.65
N THR A 133 -61.50 10.47 49.58
CA THR A 133 -60.67 11.60 49.15
C THR A 133 -60.97 12.00 47.70
N PHE A 134 -61.17 11.04 46.80
CA PHE A 134 -61.47 11.33 45.39
C PHE A 134 -62.90 11.86 45.17
N LEU A 135 -63.88 11.38 45.95
CA LEU A 135 -65.22 11.96 45.94
C LEU A 135 -65.19 13.42 46.40
N ILE A 136 -64.44 13.73 47.46
CA ILE A 136 -64.27 15.11 47.95
C ILE A 136 -63.55 15.98 46.90
N SER A 137 -62.48 15.50 46.24
CA SER A 137 -61.78 16.29 45.20
C SER A 137 -62.61 16.50 43.94
N THR A 138 -63.60 15.65 43.68
CA THR A 138 -64.56 15.79 42.57
C THR A 138 -65.87 16.48 42.99
N GLY A 139 -65.89 17.14 44.15
CA GLY A 139 -67.01 17.97 44.62
C GLY A 139 -68.20 17.22 45.20
N TYR A 140 -68.09 15.91 45.45
CA TYR A 140 -69.16 15.08 46.01
C TYR A 140 -69.13 15.08 47.55
N GLU A 141 -70.29 15.36 48.17
CA GLU A 141 -70.42 15.39 49.63
C GLU A 141 -70.34 13.97 50.26
N VAL A 142 -69.27 13.71 51.02
CA VAL A 142 -69.06 12.44 51.73
C VAL A 142 -69.39 12.60 53.21
N ALA A 143 -70.52 12.05 53.65
CA ALA A 143 -70.91 12.07 55.06
C ALA A 143 -69.94 11.23 55.94
N PRO A 144 -69.70 11.61 57.21
CA PRO A 144 -68.86 10.84 58.12
C PRO A 144 -69.28 9.37 58.22
N GLN A 145 -68.31 8.46 58.07
CA GLN A 145 -68.52 7.00 58.06
C GLN A 145 -69.46 6.45 56.95
N MET A 146 -69.87 7.23 55.94
CA MET A 146 -70.74 6.76 54.84
C MET A 146 -70.22 5.49 54.15
N LEU A 147 -68.92 5.43 53.84
CA LEU A 147 -68.27 4.25 53.23
C LEU A 147 -67.98 3.11 54.22
N GLN A 148 -68.37 3.24 55.50
CA GLN A 148 -68.31 2.15 56.48
C GLN A 148 -69.65 1.43 56.59
N ASN A 149 -70.77 2.17 56.55
CA ASN A 149 -72.13 1.67 56.72
C ASN A 149 -73.02 2.03 55.50
N ILE A 150 -72.51 1.80 54.30
CA ILE A 150 -73.08 2.33 53.05
C ILE A 150 -74.47 1.72 52.73
N THR A 151 -75.47 2.57 52.45
CA THR A 151 -76.79 2.08 52.03
C THR A 151 -76.83 1.79 50.52
N GLY A 152 -77.86 1.07 50.06
CA GLY A 152 -78.10 0.89 48.61
C GLY A 152 -78.30 2.21 47.85
N LYS A 153 -78.83 3.25 48.52
CA LYS A 153 -78.99 4.60 47.93
C LYS A 153 -77.63 5.28 47.76
N ASP A 154 -76.79 5.26 48.80
CA ASP A 154 -75.48 5.92 48.78
C ASP A 154 -74.53 5.21 47.83
N PHE A 155 -74.55 3.87 47.80
CA PHE A 155 -73.79 3.09 46.81
C PHE A 155 -74.20 3.43 45.39
N ARG A 156 -75.51 3.55 45.11
CA ARG A 156 -76.01 4.00 43.80
C ARG A 156 -75.53 5.41 43.47
N ALA A 157 -75.65 6.37 44.38
CA ALA A 157 -75.25 7.75 44.15
C ALA A 157 -73.73 7.89 43.87
N VAL A 158 -72.89 7.25 44.70
CA VAL A 158 -71.44 7.19 44.52
C VAL A 158 -71.05 6.52 43.21
N PHE A 159 -71.71 5.40 42.84
CA PHE A 159 -71.47 4.73 41.56
C PHE A 159 -71.84 5.62 40.37
N GLN A 160 -73.02 6.27 40.41
CA GLN A 160 -73.46 7.14 39.32
C GLN A 160 -72.54 8.37 39.17
N HIS A 161 -72.07 8.96 40.27
CA HIS A 161 -71.09 10.05 40.25
C HIS A 161 -69.76 9.61 39.62
N LEU A 162 -69.20 8.47 40.03
CA LEU A 162 -67.93 7.98 39.48
C LEU A 162 -68.00 7.61 37.99
N ILE A 163 -69.17 7.15 37.51
CA ILE A 163 -69.40 6.92 36.08
C ILE A 163 -69.54 8.24 35.31
N LEU A 164 -70.33 9.20 35.80
CA LEU A 164 -70.50 10.52 35.17
C LEU A 164 -69.21 11.36 35.19
N TYR A 165 -68.34 11.16 36.17
CA TYR A 165 -67.01 11.77 36.18
C TYR A 165 -66.12 11.24 35.03
N LEU A 166 -66.23 9.96 34.71
CA LEU A 166 -65.45 9.31 33.65
C LEU A 166 -66.03 9.57 32.25
N ASP A 167 -67.36 9.52 32.13
CA ASP A 167 -68.14 9.82 30.93
C ASP A 167 -69.34 10.72 31.30
N PRO A 168 -69.21 12.06 31.14
CA PRO A 168 -70.27 13.03 31.45
C PRO A 168 -71.55 12.87 30.63
N LEU A 169 -71.52 12.10 29.53
CA LEU A 169 -72.67 11.84 28.66
C LEU A 169 -73.29 10.45 28.91
N TRP A 170 -72.84 9.72 29.93
CA TRP A 170 -73.31 8.36 30.19
C TRP A 170 -74.82 8.30 30.46
N PRO A 171 -75.61 7.56 29.66
CA PRO A 171 -77.08 7.65 29.67
C PRO A 171 -77.71 6.80 30.79
N PHE A 172 -77.68 7.31 32.03
CA PHE A 172 -78.46 6.75 33.13
C PHE A 172 -79.96 6.96 32.91
N LYS A 173 -80.72 5.86 32.75
CA LYS A 173 -82.16 5.87 32.53
C LYS A 173 -82.90 5.82 33.87
N PRO A 174 -83.86 6.71 34.16
CA PRO A 174 -84.61 6.66 35.43
C PRO A 174 -85.48 5.39 35.54
N ASP A 175 -86.06 4.94 34.43
CA ASP A 175 -87.06 3.86 34.37
C ASP A 175 -86.46 2.44 34.42
N GLN A 176 -85.13 2.30 34.26
CA GLN A 176 -84.45 1.01 34.24
C GLN A 176 -83.91 0.63 35.62
N ARG A 177 -83.97 -0.66 35.96
CA ARG A 177 -83.39 -1.21 37.19
C ARG A 177 -81.92 -0.83 37.33
N PHE A 178 -81.53 -0.38 38.53
CA PHE A 178 -80.13 0.01 38.81
C PHE A 178 -79.17 -1.16 38.60
N GLU A 179 -79.62 -2.37 38.93
CA GLU A 179 -78.95 -3.64 38.73
C GLU A 179 -78.43 -3.86 37.29
N GLU A 180 -79.27 -3.54 36.31
CA GLU A 180 -78.95 -3.71 34.90
C GLU A 180 -77.99 -2.62 34.44
N GLN A 181 -78.26 -1.36 34.82
CA GLN A 181 -77.43 -0.20 34.49
C GLN A 181 -76.02 -0.30 35.09
N PHE A 182 -75.90 -0.80 36.34
CA PHE A 182 -74.63 -1.07 37.00
C PHE A 182 -73.79 -2.09 36.22
N MET A 183 -74.39 -3.22 35.84
CA MET A 183 -73.71 -4.25 35.06
C MET A 183 -73.48 -3.84 33.60
N GLN A 184 -74.25 -2.91 33.05
CA GLN A 184 -74.01 -2.33 31.73
C GLN A 184 -72.81 -1.37 31.77
N ALA A 185 -72.81 -0.41 32.71
CA ALA A 185 -71.74 0.57 32.86
C ALA A 185 -70.38 -0.10 33.15
N LEU A 186 -70.30 -1.04 34.11
CA LEU A 186 -69.03 -1.75 34.36
C LEU A 186 -68.52 -2.55 33.16
N ARG A 187 -69.40 -3.04 32.26
CA ARG A 187 -69.00 -3.70 31.00
C ARG A 187 -68.59 -2.72 29.91
N ALA A 188 -69.17 -1.53 29.87
CA ALA A 188 -68.73 -0.46 28.97
C ALA A 188 -67.33 0.04 29.37
N MET A 189 -67.13 0.35 30.66
CA MET A 189 -65.83 0.77 31.21
C MET A 189 -64.74 -0.32 31.20
N LYS A 190 -65.07 -1.56 30.78
CA LYS A 190 -64.14 -2.71 30.72
C LYS A 190 -63.59 -3.16 32.08
N TYR A 191 -64.39 -3.07 33.16
CA TYR A 191 -63.97 -3.55 34.48
C TYR A 191 -63.57 -5.05 34.41
N PRO A 192 -62.33 -5.44 34.78
CA PRO A 192 -61.86 -6.81 34.56
C PRO A 192 -62.63 -7.91 35.30
N TYR A 193 -63.32 -7.56 36.39
CA TYR A 193 -63.89 -8.52 37.34
C TYR A 193 -65.42 -8.51 37.41
N VAL A 194 -66.12 -8.01 36.38
CA VAL A 194 -67.61 -7.99 36.32
C VAL A 194 -68.22 -9.37 36.63
N GLY A 195 -67.67 -10.44 36.06
CA GLY A 195 -68.18 -11.81 36.26
C GLY A 195 -68.05 -12.36 37.69
N GLN A 196 -67.43 -11.62 38.61
CA GLN A 196 -67.32 -11.96 40.03
C GLN A 196 -68.31 -11.18 40.92
N ILE A 197 -69.17 -10.32 40.35
CA ILE A 197 -70.19 -9.58 41.08
C ILE A 197 -71.57 -10.21 40.85
N ASP A 198 -72.24 -10.66 41.91
CA ASP A 198 -73.66 -11.00 41.86
C ASP A 198 -74.52 -9.73 42.00
N ILE A 199 -75.44 -9.54 41.05
CA ILE A 199 -76.45 -8.48 41.03
C ILE A 199 -77.25 -8.41 42.35
N LYS A 200 -77.51 -9.57 42.98
CA LYS A 200 -78.27 -9.67 44.24
C LYS A 200 -77.62 -8.97 45.43
N TRP A 201 -76.36 -8.53 45.31
CA TRP A 201 -75.67 -7.79 46.35
C TRP A 201 -76.04 -6.30 46.40
N LEU A 202 -76.54 -5.73 45.31
CA LEU A 202 -76.77 -4.29 45.17
C LEU A 202 -77.84 -3.68 46.11
N PRO A 203 -78.91 -4.41 46.52
CA PRO A 203 -79.83 -3.92 47.55
C PRO A 203 -79.19 -3.82 48.95
N THR A 204 -78.18 -4.64 49.25
CA THR A 204 -77.53 -4.73 50.57
C THR A 204 -76.00 -4.68 50.42
N PRO A 205 -75.44 -3.55 49.94
CA PRO A 205 -74.05 -3.47 49.51
C PRO A 205 -73.04 -3.61 50.67
N ALA A 206 -73.44 -3.27 51.90
CA ALA A 206 -72.61 -3.36 53.10
C ALA A 206 -72.47 -4.79 53.70
N ALA A 207 -73.10 -5.82 53.11
CA ALA A 207 -73.01 -7.18 53.66
C ALA A 207 -71.58 -7.74 53.57
N MET A 208 -71.13 -8.48 54.60
CA MET A 208 -69.74 -8.92 54.75
C MET A 208 -69.17 -9.74 53.57
N HIS A 209 -70.02 -10.38 52.78
CA HIS A 209 -69.61 -11.18 51.63
C HIS A 209 -69.55 -10.39 50.31
N SER A 210 -70.34 -9.31 50.19
CA SER A 210 -70.48 -8.50 48.97
C SER A 210 -69.63 -7.24 49.01
N TRP A 211 -69.58 -6.56 50.16
CA TRP A 211 -68.89 -5.28 50.32
C TRP A 211 -67.43 -5.29 49.83
N PRO A 212 -66.60 -6.34 50.09
CA PRO A 212 -65.24 -6.40 49.56
C PRO A 212 -65.14 -6.26 48.03
N ALA A 213 -66.09 -6.84 47.28
CA ALA A 213 -66.12 -6.80 45.82
C ALA A 213 -66.70 -5.48 45.28
N LEU A 214 -67.75 -4.97 45.93
CA LEU A 214 -68.39 -3.71 45.55
C LEU A 214 -67.50 -2.49 45.85
N LEU A 215 -66.84 -2.46 47.02
CA LEU A 215 -65.78 -1.48 47.33
C LEU A 215 -64.61 -1.59 46.35
N GLY A 216 -64.22 -2.82 45.97
CA GLY A 216 -63.20 -3.05 44.95
C GLY A 216 -63.58 -2.49 43.58
N ALA A 217 -64.86 -2.51 43.20
CA ALA A 217 -65.34 -1.88 41.97
C ALA A 217 -65.31 -0.35 42.05
N LEU A 218 -65.80 0.26 43.15
CA LEU A 218 -65.74 1.71 43.35
C LEU A 218 -64.30 2.24 43.39
N HIS A 219 -63.41 1.55 44.12
CA HIS A 219 -61.99 1.92 44.17
C HIS A 219 -61.33 1.83 42.79
N TRP A 220 -61.67 0.82 41.97
CA TRP A 220 -61.14 0.73 40.62
C TRP A 220 -61.64 1.86 39.70
N LEU A 221 -62.90 2.29 39.84
CA LEU A 221 -63.41 3.48 39.11
C LEU A 221 -62.68 4.76 39.55
N VAL A 222 -62.33 4.88 40.84
CA VAL A 222 -61.52 6.00 41.36
C VAL A 222 -60.10 5.99 40.81
N GLU A 223 -59.42 4.84 40.79
CA GLU A 223 -58.09 4.73 40.17
C GLU A 223 -58.12 4.99 38.66
N LEU A 224 -59.21 4.61 37.97
CA LEU A 224 -59.43 4.95 36.56
C LEU A 224 -59.66 6.47 36.37
N GLY A 225 -60.34 7.13 37.30
CA GLY A 225 -60.51 8.59 37.34
C GLY A 225 -59.17 9.32 37.49
N ARG A 226 -58.38 8.93 38.50
CA ARG A 226 -57.01 9.43 38.71
C ARG A 226 -56.09 9.20 37.50
N ALA A 227 -56.21 8.04 36.84
CA ALA A 227 -55.46 7.74 35.62
C ALA A 227 -55.88 8.61 34.42
N ARG A 228 -57.17 8.95 34.31
CA ARG A 228 -57.70 9.89 33.31
C ARG A 228 -57.17 11.30 33.54
N GLU A 229 -57.20 11.80 34.78
CA GLU A 229 -56.63 13.11 35.14
C GLU A 229 -55.14 13.18 34.78
N HIS A 230 -54.35 12.24 35.28
CA HIS A 230 -52.92 12.17 34.99
C HIS A 230 -52.63 12.05 33.47
N TYR A 231 -53.47 11.37 32.69
CA TYR A 231 -53.31 11.32 31.24
C TYR A 231 -53.58 12.68 30.57
N MET A 232 -54.64 13.40 30.95
CA MET A 232 -54.91 14.74 30.41
C MET A 232 -53.80 15.74 30.78
N ASP A 233 -53.34 15.73 32.03
CA ASP A 233 -52.27 16.62 32.51
C ASP A 233 -50.88 16.27 31.94
N SER A 234 -50.70 15.05 31.40
CA SER A 234 -49.39 14.54 30.97
C SER A 234 -48.76 15.23 29.76
N ARG A 235 -49.52 16.06 29.02
CA ARG A 235 -49.09 16.67 27.74
C ARG A 235 -48.65 15.66 26.68
N HIS A 236 -49.12 14.41 26.76
CA HIS A 236 -48.73 13.35 25.85
C HIS A 236 -49.19 13.66 24.40
N PRO A 237 -48.39 13.39 23.35
CA PRO A 237 -48.71 13.83 21.98
C PRO A 237 -50.03 13.28 21.40
N THR A 238 -50.57 12.20 21.95
CA THR A 238 -51.90 11.66 21.60
C THR A 238 -53.08 12.47 22.14
N LEU A 239 -52.83 13.53 22.92
CA LEU A 239 -53.83 14.55 23.25
C LEU A 239 -54.07 15.54 22.10
N GLN A 240 -53.12 15.64 21.16
CA GLN A 240 -53.21 16.47 19.94
C GLN A 240 -53.51 17.96 20.18
N ASP A 241 -53.10 18.49 21.33
CA ASP A 241 -53.28 19.89 21.72
C ASP A 241 -52.35 20.84 20.91
N PRO A 242 -52.90 21.77 20.10
CA PRO A 242 -52.12 22.68 19.26
C PRO A 242 -51.43 23.81 20.04
N THR A 243 -51.79 24.03 21.31
CA THR A 243 -51.21 25.07 22.17
C THR A 243 -49.86 24.65 22.76
N LEU A 244 -49.59 23.34 22.83
CA LEU A 244 -48.34 22.77 23.35
C LEU A 244 -47.23 22.72 22.29
N ILE A 245 -47.57 22.95 21.02
CA ILE A 245 -46.66 22.89 19.89
C ILE A 245 -45.78 24.15 19.88
N PRO A 246 -44.43 24.03 19.88
CA PRO A 246 -43.53 25.18 19.76
C PRO A 246 -43.67 25.94 18.42
N ASP A 247 -43.00 27.09 18.30
CA ASP A 247 -42.87 27.75 16.99
C ASP A 247 -41.83 27.04 16.07
N GLU A 248 -40.78 26.42 16.64
CA GLU A 248 -39.83 25.55 15.91
C GLU A 248 -40.12 24.06 16.21
N PHE A 249 -40.48 23.25 15.20
CA PHE A 249 -40.80 21.83 15.40
C PHE A 249 -40.60 20.97 14.14
N ASP A 250 -40.07 19.75 14.30
CA ASP A 250 -39.94 18.73 13.24
C ASP A 250 -40.60 17.38 13.59
N ASP A 251 -41.24 17.25 14.76
CA ASP A 251 -41.94 16.03 15.16
C ASP A 251 -43.23 15.85 14.34
N ILE A 252 -43.38 14.68 13.71
CA ILE A 252 -44.60 14.26 13.02
C ILE A 252 -45.85 14.35 13.92
N HIS A 253 -45.72 14.18 15.23
CA HIS A 253 -46.85 14.33 16.16
C HIS A 253 -47.36 15.78 16.26
N HIS A 254 -46.48 16.78 16.13
CA HIS A 254 -46.89 18.18 16.05
C HIS A 254 -47.57 18.50 14.71
N HIS A 255 -47.03 17.97 13.61
CA HIS A 255 -47.67 18.07 12.29
C HIS A 255 -49.07 17.43 12.29
N LEU A 256 -49.24 16.26 12.93
CA LEU A 256 -50.53 15.58 13.09
C LEU A 256 -51.50 16.36 13.99
N ALA A 257 -51.03 16.99 15.06
CA ALA A 257 -51.87 17.79 15.95
C ALA A 257 -52.37 19.08 15.28
N LEU A 258 -51.51 19.80 14.54
CA LEU A 258 -51.94 20.95 13.71
C LEU A 258 -52.95 20.52 12.63
N ALA A 259 -52.70 19.39 11.95
CA ALA A 259 -53.62 18.85 10.96
C ALA A 259 -54.96 18.43 11.59
N PHE A 260 -54.97 17.90 12.81
CA PHE A 260 -56.20 17.53 13.52
C PHE A 260 -57.01 18.77 13.95
N ASP A 261 -56.37 19.82 14.46
CA ASP A 261 -57.02 21.09 14.81
C ASP A 261 -57.63 21.76 13.56
N HIS A 262 -56.85 21.89 12.47
CA HIS A 262 -57.32 22.41 11.19
C HIS A 262 -58.51 21.59 10.64
N ASN A 263 -58.37 20.25 10.53
CA ASN A 263 -59.44 19.39 10.02
C ASN A 263 -60.69 19.43 10.91
N SER A 264 -60.56 19.58 12.23
CA SER A 264 -61.71 19.67 13.13
C SER A 264 -62.50 20.95 12.94
N ARG A 265 -61.81 22.09 12.79
CA ARG A 265 -62.45 23.40 12.52
C ARG A 265 -63.05 23.47 11.12
N ALA A 266 -62.30 23.05 10.10
CA ALA A 266 -62.79 22.97 8.73
C ALA A 266 -64.01 22.04 8.63
N TYR A 267 -64.05 20.94 9.40
CA TYR A 267 -65.21 20.06 9.46
C TYR A 267 -66.42 20.69 10.20
N GLU A 268 -66.21 21.48 11.26
CA GLU A 268 -67.29 22.25 11.89
C GLU A 268 -67.89 23.28 10.92
N VAL A 269 -67.05 23.99 10.17
CA VAL A 269 -67.45 24.96 9.13
C VAL A 269 -68.14 24.26 7.94
N PHE A 270 -67.67 23.08 7.55
CA PHE A 270 -68.32 22.22 6.56
C PHE A 270 -69.70 21.73 6.99
N LEU A 271 -69.87 21.36 8.27
CA LEU A 271 -71.18 20.99 8.83
C LEU A 271 -72.18 22.16 8.88
N GLN A 272 -71.69 23.40 8.78
CA GLN A 272 -72.53 24.60 8.60
C GLN A 272 -72.88 24.86 7.11
N GLY A 273 -72.37 24.05 6.18
CA GLY A 273 -72.67 24.12 4.74
C GLY A 273 -71.71 24.97 3.91
N GLN A 274 -70.46 25.16 4.37
CA GLN A 274 -69.42 25.88 3.61
C GLN A 274 -68.42 24.90 3.00
N ASP A 275 -68.08 25.08 1.72
CA ASP A 275 -67.12 24.23 0.97
C ASP A 275 -65.69 24.83 0.87
N VAL A 276 -65.40 25.92 1.60
CA VAL A 276 -64.09 26.61 1.61
C VAL A 276 -63.73 27.07 3.03
N PHE A 277 -62.43 27.03 3.37
CA PHE A 277 -61.95 27.17 4.76
C PHE A 277 -60.79 28.18 4.90
N PRO A 278 -60.92 29.42 4.39
CA PRO A 278 -59.79 30.34 4.25
C PRO A 278 -59.23 30.86 5.59
N GLU A 279 -60.02 30.85 6.67
CA GLU A 279 -59.54 31.23 8.00
C GLU A 279 -58.77 30.09 8.65
N GLU A 280 -59.21 28.84 8.46
CA GLU A 280 -58.59 27.61 8.93
C GLU A 280 -57.29 27.30 8.18
N GLU A 281 -57.25 27.56 6.87
CA GLU A 281 -56.04 27.50 6.04
C GLU A 281 -55.04 28.56 6.52
N LYS A 282 -55.45 29.82 6.67
CA LYS A 282 -54.58 30.91 7.12
C LYS A 282 -54.02 30.69 8.53
N MET A 283 -54.80 30.16 9.47
CA MET A 283 -54.29 29.78 10.79
C MET A 283 -53.21 28.69 10.73
N LEU A 284 -53.32 27.75 9.77
CA LEU A 284 -52.33 26.71 9.55
C LEU A 284 -51.06 27.30 8.87
N GLU A 285 -51.24 28.12 7.84
CA GLU A 285 -50.15 28.85 7.17
C GLU A 285 -49.33 29.70 8.15
N GLU A 286 -49.98 30.43 9.06
CA GLU A 286 -49.29 31.24 10.08
C GLU A 286 -48.44 30.39 11.04
N ARG A 287 -48.81 29.13 11.32
CA ARG A 287 -47.98 28.21 12.12
C ARG A 287 -46.76 27.70 11.33
N TYR A 288 -46.92 27.38 10.04
CA TYR A 288 -45.79 26.95 9.21
C TYR A 288 -44.85 28.11 8.84
N ALA A 289 -45.38 29.29 8.55
CA ALA A 289 -44.59 30.49 8.27
C ALA A 289 -43.66 30.87 9.45
N LYS A 290 -44.10 30.65 10.69
CA LYS A 290 -43.24 30.82 11.88
C LYS A 290 -42.11 29.79 11.96
N LYS A 291 -42.39 28.51 11.70
CA LYS A 291 -41.37 27.46 11.61
C LYS A 291 -40.32 27.81 10.55
N ASP A 292 -40.79 28.20 9.36
CA ASP A 292 -39.92 28.44 8.21
C ASP A 292 -39.19 29.79 8.27
N ALA A 293 -39.67 30.76 9.07
CA ALA A 293 -39.07 32.10 9.17
C ALA A 293 -37.57 32.08 9.49
N ARG A 294 -37.13 31.17 10.36
CA ARG A 294 -35.71 30.98 10.67
C ARG A 294 -34.96 30.34 9.50
N VAL A 295 -35.54 29.34 8.85
CA VAL A 295 -34.95 28.70 7.67
C VAL A 295 -34.76 29.72 6.53
N PHE A 296 -35.71 30.63 6.33
CA PHE A 296 -35.57 31.74 5.39
C PHE A 296 -34.46 32.73 5.79
N ALA A 297 -34.33 33.07 7.07
CA ALA A 297 -33.25 33.96 7.55
C ALA A 297 -31.85 33.33 7.38
N ASP A 298 -31.71 32.05 7.73
CA ASP A 298 -30.46 31.29 7.58
C ASP A 298 -30.10 31.11 6.07
N LEU A 299 -31.10 30.87 5.21
CA LEU A 299 -30.91 30.80 3.75
C LEU A 299 -30.46 32.13 3.14
N GLU A 300 -30.98 33.27 3.61
CA GLU A 300 -30.60 34.58 3.07
C GLU A 300 -29.18 34.98 3.50
N GLN A 301 -28.78 34.70 4.75
CA GLN A 301 -27.39 34.85 5.19
C GLN A 301 -26.44 33.96 4.37
N LEU A 302 -26.84 32.71 4.06
CA LEU A 302 -26.05 31.81 3.22
C LEU A 302 -25.94 32.31 1.78
N ARG A 303 -26.99 32.94 1.22
CA ARG A 303 -26.96 33.57 -0.11
C ARG A 303 -26.04 34.78 -0.17
N GLU A 304 -26.11 35.66 0.83
CA GLU A 304 -25.25 36.84 0.93
C GLU A 304 -23.77 36.43 1.05
N ARG A 305 -23.46 35.50 1.95
CA ARG A 305 -22.11 34.98 2.14
C ARG A 305 -21.57 34.22 0.92
N LEU A 306 -22.43 33.51 0.19
CA LEU A 306 -22.07 32.87 -1.09
C LEU A 306 -21.71 33.92 -2.15
N LYS A 307 -22.44 35.04 -2.21
CA LYS A 307 -22.20 36.16 -3.11
C LYS A 307 -20.91 36.92 -2.75
N GLU A 308 -20.60 37.09 -1.47
CA GLU A 308 -19.31 37.61 -1.00
C GLU A 308 -18.15 36.72 -1.48
N ILE A 309 -18.20 35.42 -1.20
CA ILE A 309 -17.16 34.45 -1.59
C ILE A 309 -17.01 34.37 -3.12
N GLN A 310 -18.11 34.50 -3.88
CA GLN A 310 -18.05 34.60 -5.34
C GLN A 310 -17.33 35.88 -5.82
N ALA A 311 -17.57 37.02 -5.18
CA ALA A 311 -16.89 38.27 -5.49
C ALA A 311 -15.40 38.22 -5.15
N GLU A 312 -15.04 37.67 -3.98
CA GLU A 312 -13.64 37.40 -3.60
C GLU A 312 -12.95 36.46 -4.58
N TRP A 313 -13.61 35.36 -4.98
CA TRP A 313 -13.07 34.40 -5.96
C TRP A 313 -12.88 35.04 -7.34
N GLU A 314 -13.83 35.84 -7.81
CA GLU A 314 -13.67 36.60 -9.05
C GLU A 314 -12.52 37.62 -8.96
N GLN A 315 -12.33 38.28 -7.82
CA GLN A 315 -11.23 39.22 -7.60
C GLN A 315 -9.88 38.48 -7.60
N LEU A 316 -9.76 37.38 -6.85
CA LEU A 316 -8.57 36.52 -6.80
C LEU A 316 -8.21 35.91 -8.16
N LYS A 317 -9.22 35.61 -8.99
CA LYS A 317 -9.06 35.12 -10.37
C LYS A 317 -8.67 36.23 -11.37
N LYS A 318 -8.97 37.50 -11.07
CA LYS A 318 -8.60 38.66 -11.90
C LYS A 318 -7.23 39.24 -11.50
N SER A 319 -6.82 39.12 -10.23
CA SER A 319 -5.45 39.43 -9.82
C SER A 319 -4.46 38.42 -10.38
N ALA A 320 -3.27 38.89 -10.77
CA ALA A 320 -2.14 37.99 -11.02
C ALA A 320 -1.80 37.20 -9.74
N PRO A 321 -1.27 35.96 -9.82
CA PRO A 321 -0.99 35.16 -8.63
C PRO A 321 0.04 35.88 -7.74
N PRO A 322 -0.27 36.23 -6.47
CA PRO A 322 0.66 36.96 -5.61
C PRO A 322 2.00 36.23 -5.40
N PHE A 323 1.99 34.91 -5.56
CA PHE A 323 3.16 34.05 -5.55
C PHE A 323 4.19 34.38 -6.65
N GLU A 324 3.77 34.82 -7.85
CA GLU A 324 4.71 35.15 -8.93
C GLU A 324 5.45 36.47 -8.67
N GLU A 325 4.76 37.46 -8.12
CA GLU A 325 5.36 38.72 -7.67
C GLU A 325 6.31 38.46 -6.48
N LEU A 326 5.84 37.75 -5.45
CA LEU A 326 6.68 37.34 -4.31
C LEU A 326 7.92 36.53 -4.73
N LYS A 327 7.81 35.67 -5.76
CA LYS A 327 8.93 34.91 -6.32
C LYS A 327 9.92 35.79 -7.07
N LYS A 328 9.44 36.77 -7.83
CA LYS A 328 10.25 37.79 -8.52
C LYS A 328 11.00 38.66 -7.52
N ASP A 329 10.36 39.06 -6.44
CA ASP A 329 10.93 39.92 -5.40
C ASP A 329 11.88 39.16 -4.48
N ASN A 330 11.59 37.90 -4.11
CA ASN A 330 12.59 37.05 -3.46
C ASN A 330 13.82 36.86 -4.36
N GLY A 331 13.61 36.80 -5.69
CA GLY A 331 14.66 36.75 -6.69
C GLY A 331 15.46 38.05 -6.87
N SER A 332 14.92 39.23 -6.60
CA SER A 332 15.71 40.48 -6.53
C SER A 332 16.50 40.54 -5.21
N LEU A 333 15.82 40.36 -4.08
CA LEU A 333 16.42 40.41 -2.74
C LEU A 333 17.61 39.45 -2.58
N ARG A 334 17.53 38.21 -3.09
CA ARG A 334 18.68 37.27 -3.09
C ARG A 334 19.86 37.77 -3.91
N ARG A 335 19.62 38.41 -5.07
CA ARG A 335 20.69 38.97 -5.91
C ARG A 335 21.34 40.18 -5.26
N ASP A 336 20.56 40.99 -4.53
CA ASP A 336 21.08 42.17 -3.83
C ASP A 336 21.83 41.77 -2.55
N ALA A 337 21.35 40.78 -1.80
CA ALA A 337 22.09 40.17 -0.69
C ALA A 337 23.49 39.68 -1.13
N PHE A 338 23.58 38.91 -2.22
CA PHE A 338 24.86 38.44 -2.75
C PHE A 338 25.80 39.59 -3.16
N LYS A 339 25.28 40.68 -3.76
CA LYS A 339 26.09 41.88 -4.04
C LYS A 339 26.63 42.51 -2.75
N PHE A 340 25.81 42.62 -1.71
CA PHE A 340 26.24 43.19 -0.43
C PHE A 340 27.27 42.30 0.27
N GLU A 341 27.11 40.97 0.24
CA GLU A 341 28.12 40.02 0.73
C GLU A 341 29.46 40.18 -0.03
N GLU A 342 29.44 40.32 -1.36
CA GLU A 342 30.67 40.52 -2.12
C GLU A 342 31.32 41.89 -1.86
N ILE A 343 30.53 42.94 -1.67
CA ILE A 343 31.01 44.27 -1.26
C ILE A 343 31.65 44.20 0.13
N LEU A 344 31.00 43.54 1.10
CA LEU A 344 31.52 43.36 2.45
C LEU A 344 32.83 42.56 2.44
N ARG A 345 32.92 41.48 1.65
CA ARG A 345 34.17 40.72 1.46
C ARG A 345 35.31 41.61 0.94
N ARG A 346 35.06 42.37 -0.13
CA ARG A 346 36.06 43.30 -0.72
C ARG A 346 36.50 44.41 0.25
N ILE A 347 35.58 44.89 1.11
CA ILE A 347 35.88 45.88 2.15
C ILE A 347 36.73 45.26 3.26
N GLU A 348 36.39 44.05 3.73
CA GLU A 348 37.13 43.36 4.78
C GLU A 348 38.53 42.93 4.32
N GLU A 349 38.68 42.44 3.08
CA GLU A 349 39.99 42.18 2.44
C GLU A 349 40.85 43.46 2.39
N ARG A 350 40.26 44.60 2.02
CA ARG A 350 40.96 45.89 1.99
C ARG A 350 41.32 46.39 3.40
N LYS A 351 40.44 46.20 4.37
CA LYS A 351 40.68 46.48 5.80
C LYS A 351 41.85 45.64 6.32
N GLN A 352 41.85 44.33 6.10
CA GLN A 352 42.94 43.44 6.49
C GLN A 352 44.27 43.77 5.81
N LYS A 353 44.27 44.28 4.56
CA LYS A 353 45.48 44.79 3.92
C LYS A 353 46.01 46.03 4.63
N TRP A 354 45.16 47.02 4.93
CA TRP A 354 45.58 48.23 5.64
C TRP A 354 46.00 47.95 7.08
N THR A 355 45.33 47.04 7.79
CA THR A 355 45.71 46.63 9.15
C THR A 355 47.09 45.96 9.17
N ARG A 356 47.43 45.14 8.16
CA ARG A 356 48.78 44.58 8.01
C ARG A 356 49.82 45.67 7.74
N LEU A 357 49.59 46.52 6.74
CA LEU A 357 50.53 47.61 6.42
C LEU A 357 50.78 48.53 7.63
N VAL A 358 49.73 48.92 8.36
CA VAL A 358 49.85 49.74 9.59
C VAL A 358 50.60 49.01 10.71
N GLN A 359 50.61 47.68 10.74
CA GLN A 359 51.41 46.91 11.69
C GLN A 359 52.86 46.76 11.25
N GLU A 360 53.09 46.53 9.95
CA GLU A 360 54.41 46.49 9.30
C GLU A 360 55.15 47.83 9.51
N GLU A 361 54.52 48.96 9.15
CA GLU A 361 55.09 50.31 9.32
C GLU A 361 55.40 50.66 10.78
N LYS A 362 54.59 50.16 11.74
CA LYS A 362 54.87 50.33 13.18
C LYS A 362 56.11 49.56 13.60
N THR A 363 56.25 48.30 13.18
CA THR A 363 57.44 47.50 13.52
C THR A 363 58.70 48.05 12.87
N GLU A 364 58.61 48.64 11.67
CA GLU A 364 59.73 49.35 11.05
C GLU A 364 60.05 50.66 11.80
N LEU A 365 59.04 51.44 12.22
CA LEU A 365 59.25 52.64 13.02
C LEU A 365 59.91 52.33 14.37
N GLU A 366 59.45 51.30 15.08
CA GLU A 366 60.04 50.82 16.33
C GLU A 366 61.50 50.38 16.13
N TYR A 367 61.81 49.65 15.05
CA TYR A 367 63.17 49.26 14.68
C TYR A 367 64.06 50.46 14.36
N ASN A 368 63.57 51.42 13.57
CA ASN A 368 64.32 52.61 13.17
C ASN A 368 64.58 53.55 14.35
N LEU A 369 63.62 53.71 15.27
CA LEU A 369 63.83 54.44 16.53
C LEU A 369 64.92 53.77 17.40
N ALA A 370 64.85 52.46 17.59
CA ALA A 370 65.85 51.70 18.36
C ALA A 370 67.25 51.71 17.72
N ASN A 371 67.35 51.87 16.39
CA ASN A 371 68.64 52.06 15.71
C ASN A 371 69.16 53.50 15.81
N LEU A 372 68.29 54.51 15.74
CA LEU A 372 68.67 55.91 15.94
C LEU A 372 69.20 56.16 17.36
N GLU A 373 68.58 55.54 18.37
CA GLU A 373 69.05 55.59 19.76
C GLU A 373 70.46 54.99 19.93
N LYS A 374 70.73 53.83 19.31
CA LYS A 374 72.09 53.24 19.27
C LYS A 374 73.10 54.16 18.58
N MET A 375 72.73 54.75 17.44
CA MET A 375 73.62 55.62 16.67
C MET A 375 74.00 56.88 17.46
N HIS A 376 73.07 57.52 18.18
CA HIS A 376 73.42 58.63 19.07
C HIS A 376 74.29 58.19 20.26
N ALA A 377 74.07 57.00 20.83
CA ALA A 377 74.94 56.48 21.89
C ALA A 377 76.39 56.23 21.40
N GLU A 378 76.56 55.74 20.17
CA GLU A 378 77.88 55.55 19.54
C GLU A 378 78.52 56.88 19.10
N GLU A 379 77.74 57.82 18.55
CA GLU A 379 78.16 59.20 18.26
C GLU A 379 78.72 59.89 19.51
N GLN A 380 77.99 59.83 20.62
CA GLN A 380 78.40 60.45 21.88
C GLN A 380 79.68 59.79 22.43
N ARG A 381 79.76 58.45 22.39
CA ARG A 381 80.97 57.69 22.74
C ARG A 381 82.18 58.09 21.88
N LEU A 382 82.02 58.23 20.57
CA LEU A 382 83.10 58.64 19.66
C LEU A 382 83.50 60.09 19.89
N SER A 383 82.54 60.99 20.13
CA SER A 383 82.77 62.39 20.51
C SER A 383 83.65 62.49 21.76
N ASP A 384 83.37 61.67 22.78
CA ASP A 384 84.14 61.65 24.04
C ASP A 384 85.54 61.03 23.87
N ILE A 385 85.70 60.04 22.99
CA ILE A 385 87.03 59.51 22.61
C ILE A 385 87.86 60.59 21.89
N VAL A 386 87.27 61.32 20.94
CA VAL A 386 87.97 62.37 20.18
C VAL A 386 88.37 63.54 21.09
N LYS A 387 87.54 63.93 22.07
CA LYS A 387 87.90 64.97 23.07
C LYS A 387 89.13 64.62 23.92
N VAL A 388 89.46 63.33 24.05
CA VAL A 388 90.66 62.86 24.79
C VAL A 388 91.91 62.83 23.89
N GLN A 389 91.76 62.85 22.56
CA GLN A 389 92.88 62.76 21.61
C GLN A 389 93.34 64.14 21.12
N ASN A 390 94.37 64.70 21.76
CA ASN A 390 95.08 65.88 21.27
C ASN A 390 96.01 65.52 20.09
N LEU A 391 95.44 65.30 18.91
CA LEU A 391 96.18 65.00 17.67
C LEU A 391 96.56 66.28 16.90
N SER A 392 97.78 66.34 16.37
CA SER A 392 98.22 67.45 15.52
C SER A 392 97.62 67.37 14.11
N PRO A 393 97.24 68.51 13.46
CA PRO A 393 96.84 68.52 12.05
C PRO A 393 97.89 67.91 11.10
N GLU A 394 99.18 68.01 11.42
CA GLU A 394 100.25 67.42 10.62
C GLU A 394 100.30 65.89 10.77
N GLU A 395 99.99 65.36 11.95
CA GLU A 395 99.88 63.91 12.17
C GLU A 395 98.65 63.34 11.47
N VAL A 396 97.52 64.06 11.50
CA VAL A 396 96.31 63.70 10.73
C VAL A 396 96.61 63.68 9.22
N LEU A 397 97.35 64.67 8.70
CA LEU A 397 97.77 64.69 7.30
C LEU A 397 98.70 63.51 6.95
N ARG A 398 99.73 63.24 7.77
CA ARG A 398 100.65 62.12 7.52
C ARG A 398 99.91 60.79 7.59
N MET A 399 99.09 60.58 8.62
CA MET A 399 98.27 59.38 8.79
C MET A 399 97.28 59.21 7.63
N ASN A 400 96.68 60.28 7.12
CA ASN A 400 95.84 60.22 5.92
C ASN A 400 96.64 59.81 4.68
N THR A 401 97.88 60.30 4.49
CA THR A 401 98.72 59.88 3.35
C THR A 401 99.21 58.43 3.46
N GLU A 402 99.55 57.96 4.67
CA GLU A 402 99.89 56.55 4.93
C GLU A 402 98.65 55.65 4.79
N HIS A 403 97.47 56.11 5.22
CA HIS A 403 96.20 55.42 5.00
C HIS A 403 95.84 55.36 3.51
N GLU A 404 96.07 56.42 2.74
CA GLU A 404 95.82 56.46 1.30
C GLU A 404 96.75 55.54 0.49
N SER A 405 98.04 55.44 0.84
CA SER A 405 98.97 54.52 0.18
C SER A 405 98.64 53.07 0.54
N LEU A 406 98.44 52.76 1.83
CA LEU A 406 98.02 51.44 2.29
C LEU A 406 96.66 51.04 1.72
N THR A 407 95.68 51.96 1.60
CA THR A 407 94.38 51.65 0.99
C THR A 407 94.52 51.23 -0.45
N ARG A 408 95.31 51.96 -1.27
CA ARG A 408 95.56 51.58 -2.68
C ARG A 408 96.29 50.25 -2.81
N GLU A 409 97.25 49.96 -1.93
CA GLU A 409 97.97 48.70 -1.96
C GLU A 409 97.07 47.53 -1.53
N LEU A 410 96.26 47.72 -0.48
CA LEU A 410 95.28 46.75 0.04
C LEU A 410 94.12 46.54 -0.95
N GLU A 411 93.69 47.56 -1.71
CA GLU A 411 92.77 47.42 -2.84
C GLU A 411 93.39 46.59 -3.97
N SER A 412 94.67 46.81 -4.31
CA SER A 412 95.36 46.00 -5.33
C SER A 412 95.49 44.53 -4.91
N LEU A 413 95.72 44.27 -3.62
CA LEU A 413 95.76 42.92 -3.04
C LEU A 413 94.37 42.30 -2.98
N LYS A 414 93.33 43.04 -2.55
CA LYS A 414 91.93 42.61 -2.62
C LYS A 414 91.51 42.25 -4.05
N HIS A 415 91.95 43.01 -5.06
CA HIS A 415 91.65 42.70 -6.45
C HIS A 415 92.31 41.38 -6.89
N LYS A 416 93.61 41.20 -6.62
CA LYS A 416 94.32 39.93 -6.91
C LYS A 416 93.75 38.73 -6.14
N ILE A 417 93.31 38.94 -4.89
CA ILE A 417 92.62 37.92 -4.09
C ILE A 417 91.24 37.62 -4.67
N ALA A 418 90.50 38.62 -5.15
CA ALA A 418 89.21 38.43 -5.80
C ALA A 418 89.35 37.71 -7.16
N GLU A 419 90.37 38.04 -7.97
CA GLU A 419 90.67 37.34 -9.23
C GLU A 419 91.06 35.88 -8.97
N THR A 420 91.99 35.63 -8.04
CA THR A 420 92.41 34.25 -7.72
C THR A 420 91.30 33.45 -7.05
N SER A 421 90.51 34.05 -6.15
CA SER A 421 89.30 33.45 -5.59
C SER A 421 88.26 33.16 -6.67
N GLN A 422 88.03 34.05 -7.64
CA GLN A 422 87.11 33.80 -8.75
C GLN A 422 87.66 32.71 -9.70
N VAL A 423 88.97 32.51 -9.81
CA VAL A 423 89.56 31.34 -10.50
C VAL A 423 89.36 30.06 -9.69
N VAL A 424 89.60 30.08 -8.37
CA VAL A 424 89.34 28.94 -7.47
C VAL A 424 87.87 28.54 -7.51
N VAL A 425 86.93 29.45 -7.30
CA VAL A 425 85.48 29.19 -7.36
C VAL A 425 85.05 28.66 -8.75
N ARG A 426 85.66 29.12 -9.84
CA ARG A 426 85.40 28.54 -11.19
C ARG A 426 85.93 27.13 -11.33
N LEU A 427 87.10 26.82 -10.75
CA LEU A 427 87.67 25.48 -10.75
C LEU A 427 86.92 24.54 -9.79
N GLU A 428 86.48 25.03 -8.63
CA GLU A 428 85.63 24.31 -7.67
C GLU A 428 84.27 23.99 -8.30
N VAL A 429 83.56 24.97 -8.86
CA VAL A 429 82.29 24.71 -9.58
C VAL A 429 82.49 23.73 -10.75
N SER A 430 83.62 23.80 -11.45
CA SER A 430 83.96 22.82 -12.49
C SER A 430 84.28 21.43 -11.92
N LEU A 431 84.91 21.34 -10.74
CA LEU A 431 85.27 20.09 -10.09
C LEU A 431 84.03 19.44 -9.45
N THR A 432 83.25 20.18 -8.66
CA THR A 432 81.96 19.74 -8.10
C THR A 432 81.06 19.26 -9.22
N ARG A 433 80.91 20.01 -10.32
CA ARG A 433 80.14 19.53 -11.47
C ARG A 433 80.72 18.22 -12.03
N LYS A 434 82.04 18.05 -12.14
CA LYS A 434 82.64 16.81 -12.64
C LYS A 434 82.58 15.63 -11.66
N VAL A 435 82.46 15.91 -10.36
CA VAL A 435 82.14 14.91 -9.34
C VAL A 435 80.68 14.53 -9.44
N THR A 436 79.73 15.47 -9.50
CA THR A 436 78.30 15.17 -9.68
C THR A 436 78.00 14.48 -11.02
N ASP A 437 78.63 14.89 -12.14
CA ASP A 437 78.55 14.20 -13.43
C ASP A 437 79.01 12.72 -13.32
N ALA A 438 79.89 12.39 -12.37
CA ALA A 438 80.42 11.04 -12.14
C ALA A 438 79.63 10.26 -11.07
N GLU A 439 79.14 10.92 -10.03
CA GLU A 439 78.22 10.37 -9.02
C GLU A 439 76.88 10.00 -9.67
N GLU A 440 76.33 10.83 -10.55
CA GLU A 440 75.11 10.54 -11.30
C GLU A 440 75.33 9.34 -12.24
N ALA A 441 76.47 9.28 -12.94
CA ALA A 441 76.81 8.13 -13.79
C ALA A 441 77.01 6.83 -12.97
N LEU A 442 77.47 6.93 -11.72
CA LEU A 442 77.63 5.80 -10.81
C LEU A 442 76.30 5.35 -10.20
N ASP A 443 75.43 6.28 -9.81
CA ASP A 443 74.10 5.99 -9.29
C ASP A 443 73.19 5.40 -10.38
N GLN A 444 73.29 5.91 -11.62
CA GLN A 444 72.67 5.28 -12.79
C GLN A 444 73.19 3.84 -12.98
N TYR A 445 74.49 3.59 -12.85
CA TYR A 445 75.08 2.25 -12.95
C TYR A 445 74.61 1.30 -11.83
N THR A 446 74.63 1.76 -10.57
CA THR A 446 74.21 0.96 -9.40
C THR A 446 72.70 0.72 -9.39
N THR A 447 71.90 1.69 -9.82
CA THR A 447 70.45 1.54 -10.04
C THR A 447 70.17 0.54 -11.16
N LEU A 448 70.94 0.57 -12.26
CA LEU A 448 70.82 -0.41 -13.33
C LEU A 448 71.19 -1.82 -12.84
N LEU A 449 72.30 -2.01 -12.13
CA LEU A 449 72.65 -3.30 -11.50
C LEU A 449 71.52 -3.81 -10.60
N SER A 450 70.97 -2.94 -9.75
CA SER A 450 69.89 -3.29 -8.81
C SER A 450 68.60 -3.67 -9.53
N SER A 451 68.17 -2.89 -10.53
CA SER A 451 66.96 -3.15 -11.32
C SER A 451 67.04 -4.41 -12.19
N LEU A 452 68.25 -4.81 -12.60
CA LEU A 452 68.50 -6.02 -13.38
C LEU A 452 68.74 -7.26 -12.50
N GLY A 453 68.72 -7.13 -11.17
CA GLY A 453 69.02 -8.22 -10.24
C GLY A 453 70.48 -8.69 -10.30
N LEU A 454 71.39 -7.78 -10.65
CA LEU A 454 72.84 -8.02 -10.79
C LEU A 454 73.66 -7.42 -9.63
N PHE A 455 72.98 -7.04 -8.54
CA PHE A 455 73.62 -6.66 -7.28
C PHE A 455 74.13 -7.92 -6.55
N PRO A 456 75.28 -7.92 -5.87
CA PRO A 456 75.85 -9.13 -5.26
C PRO A 456 74.96 -9.79 -4.19
N PRO A 457 74.97 -11.13 -4.05
CA PRO A 457 75.67 -12.09 -4.90
C PRO A 457 74.95 -12.35 -6.24
N LEU A 458 75.72 -12.49 -7.32
CA LEU A 458 75.19 -12.83 -8.63
C LEU A 458 74.59 -14.25 -8.66
N PRO A 459 73.56 -14.50 -9.49
CA PRO A 459 73.04 -15.84 -9.69
C PRO A 459 74.07 -16.78 -10.33
N SER A 460 73.96 -18.07 -10.00
CA SER A 460 74.80 -19.13 -10.56
C SER A 460 74.80 -19.10 -12.10
N PRO A 461 75.96 -19.23 -12.78
CA PRO A 461 77.25 -19.70 -12.29
C PRO A 461 78.28 -18.57 -12.01
N LEU A 462 77.85 -17.38 -11.57
CA LEU A 462 78.70 -16.18 -11.51
C LEU A 462 79.02 -15.68 -10.08
N GLU A 463 78.87 -16.56 -9.08
CA GLU A 463 78.82 -16.24 -7.65
C GLU A 463 80.06 -15.51 -7.09
N ASP A 464 81.25 -15.74 -7.67
CA ASP A 464 82.53 -15.15 -7.21
C ASP A 464 82.84 -13.73 -7.76
N VAL A 465 81.95 -13.11 -8.54
CA VAL A 465 82.24 -11.81 -9.20
C VAL A 465 81.43 -10.66 -8.61
N ASP A 466 82.12 -9.76 -7.91
CA ASP A 466 81.59 -8.47 -7.52
C ASP A 466 81.62 -7.47 -8.70
N LEU A 467 80.53 -6.72 -8.87
CA LEU A 467 80.34 -5.68 -9.89
C LEU A 467 80.20 -4.27 -9.29
N THR A 468 80.28 -4.13 -7.97
CA THR A 468 80.23 -2.84 -7.29
C THR A 468 81.44 -1.96 -7.59
N ILE A 469 81.20 -0.66 -7.60
CA ILE A 469 82.18 0.40 -7.82
C ILE A 469 81.74 1.58 -6.95
N ASP A 470 82.64 2.11 -6.12
CA ASP A 470 82.41 3.31 -5.30
C ASP A 470 83.34 4.45 -5.70
N LEU A 471 82.85 5.69 -5.66
CA LEU A 471 83.62 6.90 -5.96
C LEU A 471 84.16 7.55 -4.68
N HIS A 472 85.48 7.59 -4.54
CA HIS A 472 86.18 8.28 -3.47
C HIS A 472 86.65 9.66 -3.94
N SER A 473 85.72 10.62 -4.00
CA SER A 473 85.94 11.99 -4.52
C SER A 473 87.02 12.80 -3.79
N ALA A 474 87.39 12.42 -2.56
CA ALA A 474 88.46 13.03 -1.77
C ALA A 474 89.86 12.37 -1.95
N ALA A 475 90.01 11.38 -2.83
CA ALA A 475 91.28 10.68 -2.99
C ALA A 475 92.34 11.49 -3.75
N SER A 476 93.46 11.82 -3.08
CA SER A 476 94.56 12.62 -3.65
C SER A 476 95.30 11.98 -4.84
N ASN A 477 95.11 10.68 -5.08
CA ASN A 477 95.71 9.93 -6.17
C ASN A 477 94.63 9.50 -7.17
N PRO A 478 94.79 9.75 -8.50
CA PRO A 478 93.76 9.43 -9.49
C PRO A 478 93.50 7.92 -9.66
N GLN A 479 94.41 7.06 -9.20
CA GLN A 479 94.21 5.60 -9.15
C GLN A 479 93.40 5.13 -7.93
N GLY A 480 93.19 5.98 -6.93
CA GLY A 480 92.36 5.71 -5.74
C GLY A 480 90.99 6.38 -5.78
N LEU A 481 90.63 7.05 -6.89
CA LEU A 481 89.36 7.76 -7.03
C LEU A 481 88.15 6.81 -7.18
N LEU A 482 88.39 5.58 -7.64
CA LEU A 482 87.41 4.51 -7.77
C LEU A 482 87.90 3.27 -7.01
N THR A 483 87.01 2.67 -6.22
CA THR A 483 87.27 1.42 -5.48
C THR A 483 86.25 0.37 -5.90
N GLY A 484 86.71 -0.82 -6.26
CA GLY A 484 85.87 -1.89 -6.81
C GLY A 484 86.62 -2.72 -7.84
N ALA A 485 85.88 -3.52 -8.63
CA ALA A 485 86.48 -4.33 -9.68
C ALA A 485 86.89 -3.50 -10.91
N ASP A 486 87.96 -3.90 -11.63
CA ASP A 486 88.43 -3.20 -12.84
C ASP A 486 87.33 -3.20 -13.92
N ILE A 487 86.84 -2.00 -14.23
CA ILE A 487 85.78 -1.72 -15.21
C ILE A 487 86.05 -2.40 -16.57
N ARG A 488 87.32 -2.40 -17.01
CA ARG A 488 87.72 -2.91 -18.33
C ARG A 488 88.04 -4.41 -18.30
N ARG A 489 88.54 -4.94 -17.19
CA ARG A 489 89.00 -6.35 -17.10
C ARG A 489 88.00 -7.32 -16.46
N VAL A 490 87.12 -6.85 -15.59
CA VAL A 490 86.21 -7.71 -14.80
C VAL A 490 84.75 -7.37 -15.09
N VAL A 491 84.36 -6.10 -14.90
CA VAL A 491 82.97 -5.66 -15.00
C VAL A 491 82.44 -5.83 -16.43
N LYS A 492 83.07 -5.16 -17.41
CA LYS A 492 82.58 -5.19 -18.80
C LYS A 492 82.53 -6.61 -19.40
N PRO A 493 83.56 -7.48 -19.27
CA PRO A 493 83.46 -8.85 -19.76
C PRO A 493 82.36 -9.68 -19.07
N THR A 494 82.12 -9.47 -17.78
CA THR A 494 81.07 -10.18 -17.04
C THR A 494 79.68 -9.72 -17.47
N LEU A 495 79.46 -8.42 -17.65
CA LEU A 495 78.20 -7.90 -18.20
C LEU A 495 77.95 -8.37 -19.64
N SER A 496 79.00 -8.50 -20.48
CA SER A 496 78.86 -9.11 -21.82
C SER A 496 78.44 -10.57 -21.73
N ARG A 497 79.04 -11.38 -20.84
CA ARG A 497 78.63 -12.78 -20.61
C ARG A 497 77.20 -12.91 -20.08
N ILE A 498 76.77 -12.04 -19.17
CA ILE A 498 75.39 -11.98 -18.68
C ILE A 498 74.42 -11.61 -19.83
N THR A 499 74.81 -10.67 -20.68
CA THR A 499 74.03 -10.30 -21.89
C THR A 499 73.86 -11.50 -22.82
N GLU A 500 74.93 -12.27 -23.06
CA GLU A 500 74.91 -13.50 -23.87
C GLU A 500 73.93 -14.53 -23.28
N MET A 501 74.05 -14.84 -21.97
CA MET A 501 73.19 -15.79 -21.26
C MET A 501 71.71 -15.37 -21.23
N LYS A 502 71.42 -14.07 -21.06
CA LYS A 502 70.04 -13.56 -21.11
C LYS A 502 69.50 -13.55 -22.53
N ARG A 503 70.35 -13.40 -23.55
CA ARG A 503 69.96 -13.49 -24.97
C ARG A 503 69.65 -14.92 -25.41
N THR A 504 70.39 -15.93 -24.93
CA THR A 504 70.04 -17.34 -25.17
C THR A 504 68.77 -17.72 -24.43
N ALA A 505 68.61 -17.35 -23.16
CA ALA A 505 67.39 -17.61 -22.40
C ALA A 505 66.16 -16.91 -23.01
N HIS A 506 66.30 -15.69 -23.55
CA HIS A 506 65.22 -15.03 -24.29
C HIS A 506 64.91 -15.77 -25.60
N ALA A 507 65.91 -16.29 -26.33
CA ALA A 507 65.67 -17.07 -27.55
C ALA A 507 64.94 -18.39 -27.25
N GLU A 508 65.25 -19.05 -26.14
CA GLU A 508 64.54 -20.24 -25.64
C GLU A 508 63.09 -19.91 -25.26
N VAL A 509 62.88 -18.87 -24.45
CA VAL A 509 61.52 -18.43 -24.03
C VAL A 509 60.69 -17.92 -25.20
N GLU A 510 61.27 -17.20 -26.16
CA GLU A 510 60.57 -16.78 -27.38
C GLU A 510 60.23 -17.98 -28.27
N SER A 511 61.08 -19.01 -28.32
CA SER A 511 60.77 -20.26 -29.04
C SER A 511 59.66 -21.06 -28.36
N GLU A 512 59.61 -21.09 -27.02
CA GLU A 512 58.46 -21.63 -26.29
C GLU A 512 57.21 -20.77 -26.48
N ARG A 513 57.33 -19.44 -26.52
CA ARG A 513 56.18 -18.55 -26.79
C ARG A 513 55.61 -18.79 -28.18
N ILE A 514 56.45 -18.92 -29.21
CA ILE A 514 56.01 -19.27 -30.57
C ILE A 514 55.32 -20.64 -30.57
N ARG A 515 55.86 -21.65 -29.88
CA ARG A 515 55.19 -22.95 -29.77
C ARG A 515 53.82 -22.85 -29.08
N VAL A 516 53.70 -22.05 -28.02
CA VAL A 516 52.44 -21.84 -27.29
C VAL A 516 51.46 -20.99 -28.10
N ASP A 517 51.92 -20.01 -28.88
CA ASP A 517 51.11 -19.25 -29.83
C ASP A 517 50.60 -20.19 -30.95
N ASP A 518 51.45 -21.06 -31.52
CA ASP A 518 51.08 -22.07 -32.52
C ASP A 518 50.06 -23.10 -31.95
N GLU A 519 50.29 -23.60 -30.72
CA GLU A 519 49.36 -24.49 -30.00
C GLU A 519 48.00 -23.79 -29.72
N LEU A 520 48.03 -22.48 -29.43
CA LEU A 520 46.83 -21.68 -29.13
C LEU A 520 46.06 -21.29 -30.40
N ASP A 521 46.74 -21.00 -31.51
CA ASP A 521 46.10 -20.79 -32.81
C ASP A 521 45.49 -22.08 -33.36
N GLN A 522 46.13 -23.24 -33.14
CA GLN A 522 45.50 -24.53 -33.44
C GLN A 522 44.24 -24.75 -32.57
N LEU A 523 44.31 -24.49 -31.27
CA LEU A 523 43.15 -24.58 -30.37
C LEU A 523 42.04 -23.59 -30.73
N ASN A 524 42.37 -22.38 -31.16
CA ASN A 524 41.40 -21.41 -31.68
C ASN A 524 40.71 -21.95 -32.93
N LEU A 525 41.45 -22.53 -33.88
CA LEU A 525 40.89 -23.07 -35.13
C LEU A 525 40.04 -24.33 -34.87
N GLU A 526 40.43 -25.18 -33.91
CA GLU A 526 39.58 -26.26 -33.39
C GLU A 526 38.31 -25.71 -32.71
N CYS A 527 38.40 -24.62 -31.95
CA CYS A 527 37.24 -23.95 -31.36
C CYS A 527 36.33 -23.30 -32.42
N GLU A 528 36.85 -22.62 -33.43
CA GLU A 528 36.08 -22.06 -34.55
C GLU A 528 35.38 -23.18 -35.33
N THR A 529 36.05 -24.32 -35.57
CA THR A 529 35.44 -25.50 -36.19
C THR A 529 34.30 -26.07 -35.34
N ILE A 530 34.49 -26.17 -34.03
CA ILE A 530 33.43 -26.62 -33.08
C ILE A 530 32.30 -25.58 -32.98
N GLU A 531 32.58 -24.28 -33.09
CA GLU A 531 31.54 -23.24 -33.14
C GLU A 531 30.74 -23.30 -34.45
N GLU A 532 31.37 -23.59 -35.59
CA GLU A 532 30.66 -23.87 -36.85
C GLU A 532 29.83 -25.16 -36.78
N GLU A 533 30.35 -26.25 -36.21
CA GLU A 533 29.58 -27.49 -35.97
C GLU A 533 28.40 -27.25 -35.02
N VAL A 534 28.60 -26.51 -33.92
CA VAL A 534 27.55 -26.14 -32.98
C VAL A 534 26.52 -25.21 -33.63
N LEU A 535 26.94 -24.28 -34.49
CA LEU A 535 26.02 -23.43 -35.26
C LEU A 535 25.21 -24.27 -36.26
N GLU A 536 25.83 -25.23 -36.95
CA GLU A 536 25.14 -26.13 -37.88
C GLU A 536 24.16 -27.07 -37.14
N VAL A 537 24.55 -27.60 -35.98
CA VAL A 537 23.68 -28.41 -35.10
C VAL A 537 22.55 -27.57 -34.52
N LEU A 538 22.80 -26.32 -34.08
CA LEU A 538 21.75 -25.40 -33.64
C LEU A 538 20.78 -25.07 -34.77
N ASN A 539 21.27 -24.82 -35.99
CA ASN A 539 20.41 -24.59 -37.16
C ASN A 539 19.60 -25.84 -37.54
N LYS A 540 20.19 -27.05 -37.44
CA LYS A 540 19.48 -28.32 -37.60
C LYS A 540 18.43 -28.53 -36.50
N THR A 541 18.75 -28.20 -35.24
CA THR A 541 17.82 -28.32 -34.11
C THR A 541 16.69 -27.30 -34.18
N ASN A 542 16.97 -26.07 -34.60
CA ASN A 542 15.94 -25.05 -34.85
C ASN A 542 15.04 -25.49 -36.01
N ALA A 543 15.61 -25.90 -37.15
CA ALA A 543 14.81 -26.41 -38.27
C ALA A 543 13.99 -27.67 -37.92
N LEU A 544 14.49 -28.55 -37.04
CA LEU A 544 13.74 -29.69 -36.52
C LEU A 544 12.70 -29.28 -35.47
N ASN A 545 12.91 -28.21 -34.70
CA ASN A 545 11.90 -27.67 -33.79
C ASN A 545 10.81 -26.95 -34.57
N ASP A 546 11.17 -26.14 -35.58
CA ASP A 546 10.24 -25.48 -36.48
C ASP A 546 9.40 -26.54 -37.22
N GLN A 547 10.01 -27.61 -37.74
CA GLN A 547 9.27 -28.77 -38.27
C GLN A 547 8.42 -29.48 -37.21
N ALA A 548 8.87 -29.58 -35.95
CA ALA A 548 8.09 -30.18 -34.87
C ALA A 548 6.92 -29.30 -34.43
N ASP A 549 7.03 -27.97 -34.52
CA ASP A 549 5.98 -27.00 -34.21
C ASP A 549 5.03 -26.81 -35.39
N GLU A 550 5.50 -26.84 -36.65
CA GLU A 550 4.67 -27.02 -37.84
C GLU A 550 3.90 -28.34 -37.79
N LEU A 551 4.54 -29.45 -37.38
CA LEU A 551 3.86 -30.74 -37.19
C LEU A 551 2.92 -30.72 -35.99
N ARG A 552 3.21 -30.00 -34.90
CA ARG A 552 2.26 -29.81 -33.79
C ARG A 552 1.07 -28.97 -34.21
N GLU A 553 1.27 -27.87 -34.95
CA GLU A 553 0.17 -27.07 -35.46
C GLU A 553 -0.61 -27.85 -36.52
N ALA A 554 0.03 -28.56 -37.45
CA ALA A 554 -0.64 -29.43 -38.41
C ALA A 554 -1.44 -30.54 -37.70
N VAL A 555 -0.87 -31.22 -36.70
CA VAL A 555 -1.57 -32.23 -35.89
C VAL A 555 -2.65 -31.60 -35.00
N GLN A 556 -2.52 -30.34 -34.57
CA GLN A 556 -3.55 -29.66 -33.79
C GLN A 556 -4.70 -29.14 -34.68
N GLN A 557 -4.41 -28.69 -35.89
CA GLN A 557 -5.40 -28.34 -36.91
C GLN A 557 -6.08 -29.61 -37.44
N GLU A 558 -5.33 -30.69 -37.70
CA GLU A 558 -5.87 -32.01 -38.03
C GLU A 558 -6.68 -32.58 -36.86
N ALA A 559 -6.25 -32.40 -35.60
CA ALA A 559 -7.06 -32.80 -34.44
C ALA A 559 -8.31 -31.92 -34.28
N LEU A 560 -8.29 -30.64 -34.64
CA LEU A 560 -9.48 -29.78 -34.64
C LEU A 560 -10.44 -30.16 -35.77
N VAL A 561 -9.94 -30.42 -36.97
CA VAL A 561 -10.73 -30.92 -38.12
C VAL A 561 -11.26 -32.32 -37.83
N SER A 562 -10.41 -33.25 -37.40
CA SER A 562 -10.75 -34.63 -37.04
C SER A 562 -11.67 -34.70 -35.82
N ASN A 563 -11.59 -33.79 -34.84
CA ASN A 563 -12.56 -33.71 -33.75
C ASN A 563 -13.86 -33.00 -34.16
N ALA A 564 -13.82 -32.07 -35.11
CA ALA A 564 -15.03 -31.52 -35.73
C ALA A 564 -15.74 -32.55 -36.62
N GLU A 565 -14.98 -33.36 -37.37
CA GLU A 565 -15.44 -34.51 -38.15
C GLU A 565 -15.86 -35.66 -37.26
N ALA A 566 -15.19 -35.94 -36.14
CA ALA A 566 -15.64 -36.91 -35.13
C ALA A 566 -16.90 -36.41 -34.44
N SER A 567 -17.01 -35.13 -34.10
CA SER A 567 -18.25 -34.52 -33.58
C SER A 567 -19.37 -34.54 -34.63
N ARG A 568 -19.05 -34.42 -35.91
CA ARG A 568 -20.02 -34.58 -37.01
C ARG A 568 -20.40 -36.05 -37.15
N LEU A 569 -19.45 -36.97 -37.19
CA LEU A 569 -19.65 -38.41 -37.28
C LEU A 569 -20.34 -38.94 -36.03
N GLU A 570 -20.18 -38.35 -34.84
CA GLU A 570 -20.96 -38.68 -33.65
C GLU A 570 -22.40 -38.17 -33.76
N ARG A 571 -22.65 -37.01 -34.39
CA ARG A 571 -24.02 -36.58 -34.73
C ARG A 571 -24.63 -37.47 -35.81
N ASP A 572 -23.87 -37.80 -36.85
CA ASP A 572 -24.30 -38.65 -37.98
C ASP A 572 -24.46 -40.11 -37.53
N LEU A 573 -23.66 -40.60 -36.57
CA LEU A 573 -23.73 -41.94 -35.95
C LEU A 573 -24.74 -41.97 -34.80
N ALA A 574 -25.01 -40.86 -34.10
CA ALA A 574 -26.17 -40.74 -33.22
C ALA A 574 -27.46 -40.75 -34.04
N ALA A 575 -27.55 -39.95 -35.11
CA ALA A 575 -28.67 -39.95 -36.05
C ALA A 575 -28.81 -41.31 -36.73
N ALA A 576 -27.72 -41.95 -37.17
CA ALA A 576 -27.73 -43.29 -37.72
C ALA A 576 -27.96 -44.37 -36.66
N ARG A 577 -27.66 -44.16 -35.37
CA ARG A 577 -28.10 -45.05 -34.28
C ARG A 577 -29.59 -44.89 -34.03
N THR A 578 -30.14 -43.68 -34.01
CA THR A 578 -31.59 -43.47 -33.91
C THR A 578 -32.31 -44.08 -35.11
N ALA A 579 -31.79 -43.85 -36.32
CA ALA A 579 -32.33 -44.44 -37.55
C ALA A 579 -32.11 -45.96 -37.63
N ALA A 580 -30.98 -46.51 -37.19
CA ALA A 580 -30.71 -47.95 -37.14
C ALA A 580 -31.28 -48.63 -35.89
N MET A 581 -31.79 -47.90 -34.91
CA MET A 581 -32.61 -48.43 -33.82
C MET A 581 -34.07 -48.45 -34.23
N ALA A 582 -34.57 -47.42 -34.93
CA ALA A 582 -35.87 -47.45 -35.60
C ALA A 582 -35.92 -48.55 -36.67
N ASN A 583 -35.03 -48.50 -37.67
CA ASN A 583 -34.89 -49.53 -38.69
C ASN A 583 -34.45 -50.87 -38.11
N GLY A 584 -33.65 -50.90 -37.04
CA GLY A 584 -33.19 -52.14 -36.40
C GLY A 584 -34.26 -52.84 -35.56
N VAL A 585 -35.22 -52.10 -34.99
CA VAL A 585 -36.47 -52.68 -34.45
C VAL A 585 -37.33 -53.20 -35.61
N GLY A 586 -37.42 -52.47 -36.71
CA GLY A 586 -38.07 -52.92 -37.95
C GLY A 586 -37.41 -54.14 -38.62
N VAL A 587 -36.08 -54.30 -38.48
CA VAL A 587 -35.31 -55.41 -39.06
C VAL A 587 -35.19 -56.58 -38.09
N LYS A 588 -35.14 -56.38 -36.77
CA LYS A 588 -35.22 -57.50 -35.80
C LYS A 588 -36.59 -58.18 -35.84
N SER A 589 -37.68 -57.44 -35.97
CA SER A 589 -39.01 -58.05 -36.15
C SER A 589 -39.10 -58.81 -37.48
N ARG A 590 -38.58 -58.24 -38.58
CA ARG A 590 -38.47 -58.94 -39.89
C ARG A 590 -37.55 -60.16 -39.84
N LEU A 591 -36.44 -60.10 -39.10
CA LEU A 591 -35.49 -61.19 -38.93
C LEU A 591 -36.07 -62.32 -38.07
N GLN A 592 -36.80 -62.01 -36.99
CA GLN A 592 -37.52 -63.03 -36.23
C GLN A 592 -38.58 -63.72 -37.09
N ALA A 593 -39.35 -62.97 -37.88
CA ALA A 593 -40.28 -63.54 -38.86
C ALA A 593 -39.55 -64.43 -39.89
N LEU A 594 -38.42 -63.99 -40.44
CA LEU A 594 -37.60 -64.78 -41.38
C LEU A 594 -36.96 -66.01 -40.71
N GLN A 595 -36.55 -65.94 -39.45
CA GLN A 595 -35.95 -67.06 -38.71
C GLN A 595 -37.00 -68.11 -38.33
N ILE A 596 -38.23 -67.70 -38.05
CA ILE A 596 -39.37 -68.61 -37.87
C ILE A 596 -39.65 -69.33 -39.21
N ALA A 597 -39.83 -68.56 -40.30
CA ALA A 597 -40.07 -69.13 -41.64
C ALA A 597 -38.90 -70.02 -42.12
N TYR A 598 -37.64 -69.64 -41.82
CA TYR A 598 -36.47 -70.44 -42.16
C TYR A 598 -36.40 -71.73 -41.34
N ARG A 599 -36.79 -71.72 -40.05
CA ARG A 599 -36.91 -72.95 -39.25
C ARG A 599 -37.98 -73.88 -39.82
N GLU A 600 -39.18 -73.38 -40.14
CA GLU A 600 -40.21 -74.19 -40.81
C GLU A 600 -39.71 -74.78 -42.14
N GLN A 601 -38.93 -74.02 -42.91
CA GLN A 601 -38.40 -74.47 -44.19
C GLN A 601 -37.24 -75.47 -44.02
N VAL A 602 -36.39 -75.31 -43.00
CA VAL A 602 -35.36 -76.28 -42.62
C VAL A 602 -35.98 -77.57 -42.09
N ASP A 603 -37.07 -77.51 -41.32
CA ASP A 603 -37.78 -78.70 -40.85
C ASP A 603 -38.47 -79.44 -42.01
N LYS A 604 -39.03 -78.71 -43.00
CA LYS A 604 -39.48 -79.30 -44.27
C LYS A 604 -38.34 -79.97 -45.03
N VAL A 605 -37.20 -79.29 -45.19
CA VAL A 605 -36.03 -79.84 -45.91
C VAL A 605 -35.44 -81.03 -45.17
N ASN A 606 -35.41 -81.04 -43.84
CA ASN A 606 -34.94 -82.17 -43.04
C ASN A 606 -35.88 -83.38 -43.15
N ARG A 607 -37.22 -83.18 -43.14
CA ARG A 607 -38.18 -84.27 -43.42
C ARG A 607 -37.97 -84.86 -44.81
N LEU A 608 -37.87 -84.00 -45.84
CA LEU A 608 -37.57 -84.43 -47.22
C LEU A 608 -36.19 -85.10 -47.33
N LYS A 609 -35.20 -84.68 -46.54
CA LYS A 609 -33.87 -85.29 -46.48
C LYS A 609 -33.91 -86.65 -45.78
N GLU A 610 -34.67 -86.81 -44.70
CA GLU A 610 -34.89 -88.12 -44.10
C GLU A 610 -35.63 -89.07 -45.04
N ASP A 611 -36.64 -88.61 -45.76
CA ASP A 611 -37.41 -89.45 -46.68
C ASP A 611 -36.59 -89.83 -47.93
N THR A 612 -35.76 -88.92 -48.44
CA THR A 612 -34.79 -89.26 -49.50
C THR A 612 -33.64 -90.12 -48.99
N VAL A 613 -33.18 -89.98 -47.74
CA VAL A 613 -32.22 -90.91 -47.11
C VAL A 613 -32.86 -92.27 -46.88
N ARG A 614 -34.13 -92.36 -46.47
CA ARG A 614 -34.90 -93.62 -46.41
C ARG A 614 -34.98 -94.28 -47.79
N ALA A 615 -35.25 -93.50 -48.85
CA ALA A 615 -35.25 -94.00 -50.23
C ALA A 615 -33.86 -94.45 -50.72
N VAL A 616 -32.79 -93.72 -50.39
CA VAL A 616 -31.41 -94.09 -50.74
C VAL A 616 -30.95 -95.33 -49.96
N ILE A 617 -31.29 -95.45 -48.67
CA ILE A 617 -31.02 -96.65 -47.87
C ILE A 617 -31.75 -97.85 -48.49
N LYS A 618 -33.04 -97.71 -48.83
CA LYS A 618 -33.79 -98.77 -49.53
C LYS A 618 -33.11 -99.16 -50.84
N ASN A 619 -32.84 -98.21 -51.74
CA ASN A 619 -32.19 -98.49 -53.01
C ASN A 619 -30.79 -99.10 -52.83
N SER A 620 -30.05 -98.73 -51.77
CA SER A 620 -28.76 -99.34 -51.44
C SER A 620 -28.90 -100.77 -50.93
N SER A 621 -29.96 -101.09 -50.18
CA SER A 621 -30.30 -102.45 -49.78
C SER A 621 -30.69 -103.31 -50.98
N ASP A 622 -31.47 -102.75 -51.90
CA ASP A 622 -31.88 -103.42 -53.15
C ASP A 622 -30.65 -103.67 -54.06
N ILE A 623 -29.69 -102.73 -54.12
CA ILE A 623 -28.41 -102.88 -54.83
C ILE A 623 -27.47 -103.89 -54.14
N VAL A 624 -27.44 -103.95 -52.80
CA VAL A 624 -26.67 -104.97 -52.06
C VAL A 624 -27.27 -106.36 -52.28
N ALA A 625 -28.60 -106.51 -52.26
CA ALA A 625 -29.25 -107.77 -52.60
C ALA A 625 -28.95 -108.21 -54.05
N PHE A 626 -28.98 -107.28 -55.01
CA PHE A 626 -28.57 -107.54 -56.39
C PHE A 626 -27.09 -107.95 -56.48
N LYS A 627 -26.20 -107.27 -55.74
CA LYS A 627 -24.77 -107.61 -55.69
C LYS A 627 -24.55 -109.01 -55.10
N ASP A 628 -25.25 -109.39 -54.04
CA ASP A 628 -25.15 -110.72 -53.44
C ASP A 628 -25.61 -111.81 -54.42
N GLU A 629 -26.68 -111.58 -55.17
CA GLU A 629 -27.17 -112.55 -56.15
C GLU A 629 -26.22 -112.69 -57.36
N VAL A 630 -25.68 -111.57 -57.86
CA VAL A 630 -24.60 -111.59 -58.87
C VAL A 630 -23.33 -112.24 -58.32
N SER A 631 -23.01 -112.04 -57.04
CA SER A 631 -21.85 -112.67 -56.39
C SER A 631 -22.03 -114.18 -56.27
N LYS A 632 -23.24 -114.68 -55.95
CA LYS A 632 -23.55 -116.12 -55.98
C LYS A 632 -23.38 -116.71 -57.39
N GLN A 633 -23.84 -116.02 -58.44
CA GLN A 633 -23.67 -116.52 -59.81
C GLN A 633 -22.20 -116.51 -60.26
N LEU A 634 -21.42 -115.50 -59.85
CA LEU A 634 -19.97 -115.49 -60.07
C LEU A 634 -19.23 -116.55 -59.24
N GLN A 635 -19.70 -116.85 -58.03
CA GLN A 635 -19.20 -117.95 -57.20
C GLN A 635 -19.47 -119.30 -57.89
N TYR A 636 -20.69 -119.54 -58.36
CA TYR A 636 -21.05 -120.78 -59.07
C TYR A 636 -20.28 -120.94 -60.40
N LEU A 637 -19.97 -119.83 -61.09
CA LEU A 637 -19.09 -119.82 -62.26
C LEU A 637 -17.61 -120.07 -61.92
N ARG A 638 -17.15 -119.67 -60.73
CA ARG A 638 -15.81 -119.97 -60.23
C ARG A 638 -15.68 -121.43 -59.82
N ASP A 639 -16.66 -121.95 -59.10
CA ASP A 639 -16.67 -123.34 -58.62
C ASP A 639 -16.81 -124.33 -59.81
N PHE A 640 -17.39 -123.88 -60.95
CA PHE A 640 -17.36 -124.59 -62.24
C PHE A 640 -16.00 -124.52 -62.96
N ALA A 641 -15.09 -123.63 -62.55
CA ALA A 641 -13.77 -123.44 -63.15
C ALA A 641 -12.61 -124.06 -62.35
N GLU A 642 -12.79 -124.29 -61.04
CA GLU A 642 -11.80 -124.92 -60.13
C GLU A 642 -12.04 -126.44 -59.91
N ALA A 643 -12.70 -127.12 -60.86
CA ALA A 643 -13.00 -128.55 -60.78
C ALA A 643 -13.33 -129.21 -62.15
N ASN A 644 -12.43 -129.48 -63.11
CA ASN A 644 -10.96 -129.28 -63.22
C ASN A 644 -10.15 -129.30 -61.91
#